data_AF-A0ABD1KJA0-F1
#
_entry.id   AF-A0ABD1KJA0-F1
#
_cell.length_a   1.000
_cell.length_b   1.000
_cell.length_c   1.000
_cell.angle_alpha   90.00
_cell.angle_beta   90.00
_cell.angle_gamma   90.00
#
_symmetry.space_group_name_H-M   'P 1'
#
loop_
_entity.id
_entity.type
_entity.pdbx_description
1 polymer ?
#
loop_
_entity_poly.entity_id
_entity_poly.type
_entity_poly.pdbx_seq_one_letter_code
_entity_poly.pdbx_strand_id
1 'polypeptide(L)'
;MASCLVPDFPAVLLALEHLGELEKQLKDEDVSFSQEASHHLREISTAIKELEASRKAVHEQLEVETIENSKVRHQLLRIRDQIAFEIGAGVAAARDVNATHLNQLQGELKSLMEEIESMEVQQGVLEEQNKLLYSEREHMKRNHEKVISLLNFQLAEKASKQILLNEKINEIEDVKAKVAVVQLVRADLLNDITQERNKFNETKGAVEAQIEEQINSIQQQKMSNGQTRRQLDALTSELHQREDREADLRNTINQIEMTKIRLMSTEKNLKHKLAEEMNNSNELEKKRVFHETELAELKEAFRKKEQSLQQSISEAEKEIQQFQVMTAIHLASIARLTERFNIQRKLEDDTMAEHTAMARRLQWTKLKLEERIASIAKYKMEIKEMEEEMIRLQETTEVNNELFQKNLEEMEVQLVKEKKTRAACGDERENLCQSLEDLKVSHKEHMRQVIEATEQTKERSRELREEEKKLQDHVNMSLLIERLREMVADTQEATKEMEISFISEIEELEEEAEALTQNRLELEELLKAEEVVLSGVEGEFDIDQARHQTLTKETTDLKYKKMQLELCIQDTQDDTVWMLRPKEELKLELGDLRRRHVEILRSQAKQISETERAIYENGVMLEQVNRENCRLHVCIAQMKEDIFNAKQDKDRHTQEAEWLKEQDHSLFRECWQFPTRRNECNEKDHEIFQALQNLMRKLENRKYLVGSISHKLKKEFEAFTALLSPPKIL
;
A
#
# COMPACT_ATOMS: atom_id res chain seq x y z
N MET A 1 -76.46 176.76 -7.74
CA MET A 1 -75.84 178.03 -8.15
C MET A 1 -76.73 179.15 -7.65
N ALA A 2 -76.45 179.66 -6.45
CA ALA A 2 -77.08 180.85 -5.92
C ALA A 2 -76.21 182.04 -6.33
N SER A 3 -76.76 183.02 -7.05
CA SER A 3 -76.03 184.22 -7.43
C SER A 3 -75.83 185.09 -6.18
N CYS A 4 -74.63 185.07 -5.62
CA CYS A 4 -74.24 185.92 -4.50
C CYS A 4 -74.06 187.36 -5.02
N LEU A 5 -75.08 188.20 -4.85
CA LEU A 5 -75.03 189.62 -5.18
C LEU A 5 -73.97 190.30 -4.31
N VAL A 6 -72.75 190.46 -4.84
CA VAL A 6 -71.71 191.30 -4.23
C VAL A 6 -72.24 192.75 -4.21
N PRO A 7 -72.38 193.39 -3.03
CA PRO A 7 -72.85 194.76 -2.93
C PRO A 7 -71.85 195.72 -3.60
N ASP A 8 -72.38 196.75 -4.26
CA ASP A 8 -71.58 197.79 -4.91
C ASP A 8 -70.67 198.48 -3.88
N PHE A 9 -69.40 198.70 -4.25
CA PHE A 9 -68.46 199.35 -3.34
C PHE A 9 -68.92 200.79 -3.05
N PRO A 10 -69.24 201.17 -1.80
CA PRO A 10 -69.95 202.42 -1.51
C PRO A 10 -69.22 203.68 -1.98
N ALA A 11 -67.88 203.65 -1.94
CA ALA A 11 -67.03 204.74 -2.42
C ALA A 11 -67.11 204.92 -3.94
N VAL A 12 -67.34 203.84 -4.70
CA VAL A 12 -67.48 203.87 -6.16
C VAL A 12 -68.83 204.45 -6.55
N LEU A 13 -69.91 204.08 -5.86
CA LEU A 13 -71.23 204.69 -6.04
C LEU A 13 -71.19 206.20 -5.79
N LEU A 14 -70.60 206.63 -4.67
CA LEU A 14 -70.39 208.04 -4.34
C LEU A 14 -69.57 208.80 -5.39
N ALA A 15 -68.49 208.19 -5.91
CA ALA A 15 -67.68 208.79 -6.95
C ALA A 15 -68.45 208.96 -8.28
N LEU A 16 -69.27 207.99 -8.66
CA LEU A 16 -70.13 208.07 -9.84
C LEU A 16 -71.22 209.15 -9.69
N GLU A 17 -71.75 209.31 -8.49
CA GLU A 17 -72.76 210.32 -8.16
C GLU A 17 -72.16 211.74 -8.23
N HIS A 18 -71.00 211.95 -7.62
CA HIS A 18 -70.27 213.23 -7.70
C HIS A 18 -69.83 213.59 -9.13
N LEU A 19 -69.39 212.61 -9.94
CA LEU A 19 -69.06 212.83 -11.35
C LEU A 19 -70.30 213.23 -12.17
N GLY A 20 -71.47 212.69 -11.86
CA GLY A 20 -72.74 213.07 -12.48
C GLY A 20 -73.24 214.45 -12.05
N GLU A 21 -73.03 214.83 -10.80
CA GLU A 21 -73.31 216.18 -10.29
C GLU A 21 -72.40 217.24 -10.94
N LEU A 22 -71.11 216.92 -11.11
CA LEU A 22 -70.17 217.74 -11.87
C LEU A 22 -70.57 217.88 -13.34
N GLU A 23 -71.02 216.80 -14.00
CA GLU A 23 -71.54 216.87 -15.38
C GLU A 23 -72.79 217.76 -15.49
N LYS A 24 -73.65 217.78 -14.47
CA LYS A 24 -74.83 218.66 -14.40
C LYS A 24 -74.46 220.12 -14.17
N GLN A 25 -73.59 220.40 -13.21
CA GLN A 25 -73.15 221.78 -12.90
C GLN A 25 -72.46 222.44 -14.11
N LEU A 26 -71.70 221.67 -14.90
CA LEU A 26 -71.08 222.14 -16.15
C LEU A 26 -72.06 222.44 -17.29
N LYS A 27 -73.34 222.03 -17.20
CA LYS A 27 -74.37 222.32 -18.21
C LYS A 27 -75.26 223.51 -17.86
N ASP A 28 -75.41 223.82 -16.56
CA ASP A 28 -76.40 224.80 -16.08
C ASP A 28 -75.82 226.18 -15.77
N GLU A 29 -74.49 226.31 -15.63
CA GLU A 29 -73.84 227.62 -15.54
C GLU A 29 -73.32 228.05 -16.91
N ASP A 30 -73.83 229.18 -17.39
CA ASP A 30 -73.56 229.85 -18.67
C ASP A 30 -72.12 230.43 -18.73
N VAL A 31 -71.13 229.61 -18.36
CA VAL A 31 -69.70 229.90 -18.39
C VAL A 31 -69.11 229.15 -19.58
N SER A 32 -68.51 229.91 -20.48
CA SER A 32 -67.92 229.44 -21.73
C SER A 32 -66.70 228.53 -21.49
N PHE A 33 -66.94 227.25 -21.15
CA PHE A 33 -65.94 226.18 -21.21
C PHE A 33 -66.50 224.86 -21.78
N SER A 34 -65.90 224.52 -22.93
CA SER A 34 -65.86 223.33 -23.79
C SER A 34 -66.59 222.02 -23.44
N GLN A 35 -67.29 221.51 -24.45
CA GLN A 35 -67.90 220.19 -24.63
C GLN A 35 -66.97 218.98 -24.33
N GLU A 36 -65.65 219.16 -24.29
CA GLU A 36 -64.64 218.12 -23.96
C GLU A 36 -64.65 217.69 -22.49
N ALA A 37 -64.91 218.59 -21.55
CA ALA A 37 -64.90 218.25 -20.12
C ALA A 37 -66.04 217.27 -19.76
N SER A 38 -67.22 217.44 -20.38
CA SER A 38 -68.35 216.51 -20.22
C SER A 38 -68.06 215.14 -20.84
N HIS A 39 -67.27 215.06 -21.92
CA HIS A 39 -66.88 213.79 -22.53
C HIS A 39 -65.97 212.98 -21.60
N HIS A 40 -64.93 213.59 -21.05
CA HIS A 40 -63.98 212.90 -20.16
C HIS A 40 -64.62 212.47 -18.84
N LEU A 41 -65.53 213.27 -18.27
CA LEU A 41 -66.28 212.85 -17.07
C LEU A 41 -67.13 211.60 -17.35
N ARG A 42 -67.72 211.50 -18.55
CA ARG A 42 -68.49 210.32 -18.96
C ARG A 42 -67.60 209.09 -19.16
N GLU A 43 -66.44 209.25 -19.80
CA GLU A 43 -65.47 208.16 -19.98
C GLU A 43 -64.94 207.63 -18.64
N ILE A 44 -64.63 208.52 -17.69
CA ILE A 44 -64.21 208.15 -16.34
C ILE A 44 -65.34 207.38 -15.64
N SER A 45 -66.58 207.85 -15.75
CA SER A 45 -67.75 207.17 -15.18
C SER A 45 -67.93 205.75 -15.76
N THR A 46 -67.76 205.57 -17.08
CA THR A 46 -67.80 204.24 -17.71
C THR A 46 -66.64 203.34 -17.30
N ALA A 47 -65.41 203.87 -17.23
CA ALA A 47 -64.25 203.09 -16.80
C ALA A 47 -64.38 202.62 -15.34
N ILE A 48 -64.91 203.48 -14.46
CA ILE A 48 -65.19 203.12 -13.06
C ILE A 48 -66.24 202.01 -12.98
N LYS A 49 -67.30 202.06 -13.80
CA LYS A 49 -68.32 200.99 -13.87
C LYS A 49 -67.73 199.67 -14.36
N GLU A 50 -66.88 199.69 -15.38
CA GLU A 50 -66.20 198.49 -15.89
C GLU A 50 -65.24 197.90 -14.84
N LEU A 51 -64.52 198.75 -14.10
CA LEU A 51 -63.60 198.29 -13.06
C LEU A 51 -64.35 197.63 -11.89
N GLU A 52 -65.50 198.19 -11.47
CA GLU A 52 -66.34 197.59 -10.42
C GLU A 52 -66.98 196.28 -10.89
N ALA A 53 -67.41 196.19 -12.15
CA ALA A 53 -67.90 194.93 -12.73
C ALA A 53 -66.80 193.87 -12.77
N SER A 54 -65.57 194.24 -13.16
CA SER A 54 -64.41 193.34 -13.13
C SER A 54 -64.05 192.91 -11.70
N ARG A 55 -64.11 193.83 -10.72
CA ARG A 55 -63.89 193.49 -9.30
C ARG A 55 -64.89 192.44 -8.82
N LYS A 56 -66.18 192.62 -9.12
CA LYS A 56 -67.23 191.66 -8.76
C LYS A 56 -66.98 190.27 -9.36
N ALA A 57 -66.66 190.21 -10.66
CA ALA A 57 -66.40 188.95 -11.34
C ALA A 57 -65.23 188.18 -10.72
N VAL A 58 -64.13 188.87 -10.40
CA VAL A 58 -62.97 188.24 -9.73
C VAL A 58 -63.32 187.76 -8.33
N HIS A 59 -64.12 188.52 -7.58
CA HIS A 59 -64.46 188.14 -6.22
C HIS A 59 -65.42 186.94 -6.15
N GLU A 60 -66.42 186.89 -7.05
CA GLU A 60 -67.29 185.72 -7.22
C GLU A 60 -66.46 184.48 -7.61
N GLN A 61 -65.48 184.62 -8.50
CA GLN A 61 -64.60 183.53 -8.90
C GLN A 61 -63.73 183.03 -7.73
N LEU A 62 -63.20 183.93 -6.90
CA LEU A 62 -62.45 183.57 -5.69
C LEU A 62 -63.33 182.79 -4.69
N GLU A 63 -64.60 183.16 -4.54
CA GLU A 63 -65.52 182.49 -3.63
C GLU A 63 -65.86 181.07 -4.10
N VAL A 64 -66.09 180.90 -5.41
CA VAL A 64 -66.25 179.56 -6.03
C VAL A 64 -65.02 178.69 -5.78
N GLU A 65 -63.82 179.20 -6.03
CA GLU A 65 -62.56 178.48 -5.77
C GLU A 65 -62.39 178.13 -4.28
N THR A 66 -62.81 179.02 -3.37
CA THR A 66 -62.74 178.77 -1.92
C THR A 66 -63.69 177.64 -1.50
N ILE A 67 -64.89 177.58 -2.08
CA ILE A 67 -65.87 176.51 -1.83
C ILE A 67 -65.37 175.18 -2.40
N GLU A 68 -64.89 175.15 -3.64
CA GLU A 68 -64.35 173.93 -4.25
C GLU A 68 -63.11 173.43 -3.49
N ASN A 69 -62.22 174.32 -3.04
CA ASN A 69 -61.07 173.95 -2.19
C ASN A 69 -61.52 173.33 -0.86
N SER A 70 -62.57 173.89 -0.22
CA SER A 70 -63.15 173.30 1.00
C SER A 70 -63.72 171.89 0.76
N LYS A 71 -64.42 171.69 -0.37
CA LYS A 71 -64.97 170.39 -0.77
C LYS A 71 -63.87 169.35 -1.02
N VAL A 72 -62.80 169.73 -1.71
CA VAL A 72 -61.60 168.88 -1.92
C VAL A 72 -60.96 168.53 -0.57
N ARG A 73 -60.85 169.48 0.35
CA ARG A 73 -60.28 169.25 1.70
C ARG A 73 -61.09 168.22 2.50
N HIS A 74 -62.42 168.29 2.43
CA HIS A 74 -63.29 167.31 3.08
C HIS A 74 -63.21 165.91 2.44
N GLN A 75 -63.13 165.83 1.11
CA GLN A 75 -62.92 164.56 0.42
C GLN A 75 -61.58 163.93 0.79
N LEU A 76 -60.50 164.73 0.88
CA LEU A 76 -59.18 164.28 1.32
C LEU A 76 -59.19 163.70 2.74
N LEU A 77 -59.87 164.37 3.68
CA LEU A 77 -60.01 163.87 5.05
C LEU A 77 -60.79 162.54 5.09
N ARG A 78 -61.90 162.43 4.34
CA ARG A 78 -62.70 161.21 4.27
C ARG A 78 -61.90 160.03 3.68
N ILE A 79 -61.13 160.27 2.63
CA ILE A 79 -60.27 159.24 2.02
C ILE A 79 -59.19 158.78 3.00
N ARG A 80 -58.59 159.70 3.77
CA ARG A 80 -57.59 159.35 4.80
C ARG A 80 -58.16 158.37 5.83
N ASP A 81 -59.37 158.65 6.33
CA ASP A 81 -59.99 157.81 7.35
C ASP A 81 -60.43 156.44 6.78
N GLN A 82 -60.88 156.38 5.52
CA GLN A 82 -61.17 155.12 4.82
C GLN A 82 -59.91 154.27 4.64
N ILE A 83 -58.79 154.86 4.21
CA ILE A 83 -57.51 154.14 4.05
C ILE A 83 -57.04 153.59 5.41
N ALA A 84 -57.12 154.38 6.47
CA ALA A 84 -56.74 153.93 7.81
C ALA A 84 -57.59 152.73 8.28
N PHE A 85 -58.90 152.75 8.01
CA PHE A 85 -59.80 151.64 8.31
C PHE A 85 -59.48 150.39 7.48
N GLU A 86 -59.27 150.53 6.16
CA GLU A 86 -58.94 149.40 5.27
C GLU A 86 -57.60 148.75 5.65
N ILE A 87 -56.57 149.55 5.99
CA ILE A 87 -55.29 149.03 6.48
C ILE A 87 -55.49 148.29 7.80
N GLY A 88 -56.28 148.85 8.74
CA GLY A 88 -56.59 148.19 10.01
C GLY A 88 -57.29 146.84 9.83
N ALA A 89 -58.27 146.79 8.94
CA ALA A 89 -58.99 145.55 8.60
C ALA A 89 -58.06 144.52 7.92
N GLY A 90 -57.20 144.95 6.99
CA GLY A 90 -56.23 144.09 6.32
C GLY A 90 -55.19 143.50 7.30
N VAL A 91 -54.70 144.30 8.25
CA VAL A 91 -53.77 143.82 9.29
C VAL A 91 -54.46 142.84 10.25
N ALA A 92 -55.71 143.08 10.63
CA ALA A 92 -56.47 142.14 11.46
C ALA A 92 -56.67 140.80 10.74
N ALA A 93 -57.12 140.83 9.48
CA ALA A 93 -57.28 139.62 8.66
C ALA A 93 -55.95 138.86 8.49
N ALA A 94 -54.83 139.56 8.25
CA ALA A 94 -53.51 138.92 8.14
C ALA A 94 -53.07 138.28 9.47
N ARG A 95 -53.39 138.90 10.62
CA ARG A 95 -53.11 138.32 11.94
C ARG A 95 -53.96 137.08 12.21
N ASP A 96 -55.23 137.12 11.87
CA ASP A 96 -56.13 135.97 12.02
C ASP A 96 -55.68 134.81 11.13
N VAL A 97 -55.36 135.08 9.86
CA VAL A 97 -54.81 134.08 8.93
C VAL A 97 -53.47 133.52 9.43
N ASN A 98 -52.57 134.37 9.94
CA ASN A 98 -51.31 133.90 10.49
C ASN A 98 -51.53 133.05 11.76
N ALA A 99 -52.47 133.41 12.62
CA ALA A 99 -52.82 132.62 13.80
C ALA A 99 -53.42 131.27 13.42
N THR A 100 -54.28 131.20 12.40
CA THR A 100 -54.82 129.93 11.91
C THR A 100 -53.73 129.06 11.30
N HIS A 101 -52.80 129.63 10.50
CA HIS A 101 -51.66 128.88 9.96
C HIS A 101 -50.72 128.38 11.04
N LEU A 102 -50.42 129.19 12.06
CA LEU A 102 -49.58 128.77 13.19
C LEU A 102 -50.23 127.64 13.99
N ASN A 103 -51.54 127.72 14.24
CA ASN A 103 -52.28 126.65 14.93
C ASN A 103 -52.33 125.37 14.08
N GLN A 104 -52.49 125.49 12.75
CA GLN A 104 -52.45 124.36 11.84
C GLN A 104 -51.07 123.68 11.84
N LEU A 105 -49.98 124.46 11.71
CA LEU A 105 -48.62 123.94 11.75
C LEU A 105 -48.30 123.29 13.10
N GLN A 106 -48.77 123.85 14.21
CA GLN A 106 -48.62 123.22 15.53
C GLN A 106 -49.39 121.90 15.62
N GLY A 107 -50.58 121.82 15.02
CA GLY A 107 -51.36 120.58 14.93
C GLY A 107 -50.66 119.51 14.08
N GLU A 108 -50.16 119.88 12.90
CA GLU A 108 -49.40 119.00 12.01
C GLU A 108 -48.12 118.50 12.68
N LEU A 109 -47.36 119.40 13.34
CA LEU A 109 -46.14 119.04 14.05
C LEU A 109 -46.41 118.08 15.21
N LYS A 110 -47.52 118.27 15.94
CA LYS A 110 -47.93 117.36 17.01
C LYS A 110 -48.32 115.99 16.45
N SER A 111 -49.08 115.96 15.35
CA SER A 111 -49.45 114.70 14.68
C SER A 111 -48.21 113.95 14.18
N LEU A 112 -47.23 114.66 13.63
CA LEU A 112 -45.98 114.08 13.12
C LEU A 112 -45.11 113.54 14.27
N MET A 113 -45.07 114.23 15.42
CA MET A 113 -44.42 113.70 16.62
C MET A 113 -45.09 112.42 17.13
N GLU A 114 -46.42 112.39 17.20
CA GLU A 114 -47.18 111.19 17.60
C GLU A 114 -46.93 110.01 16.63
N GLU A 115 -46.79 110.29 15.32
CA GLU A 115 -46.43 109.30 14.30
C GLU A 115 -44.99 108.80 14.47
N ILE A 116 -44.02 109.68 14.72
CA ILE A 116 -42.62 109.29 15.00
C ILE A 116 -42.56 108.39 16.24
N GLU A 117 -43.20 108.77 17.34
CA GLU A 117 -43.22 107.94 18.56
C GLU A 117 -43.87 106.58 18.31
N SER A 118 -44.95 106.53 17.53
CA SER A 118 -45.57 105.27 17.13
C SER A 118 -44.63 104.39 16.30
N MET A 119 -43.91 104.98 15.34
CA MET A 119 -42.95 104.28 14.49
C MET A 119 -41.74 103.77 15.27
N GLU A 120 -41.24 104.53 16.26
CA GLU A 120 -40.15 104.10 17.14
C GLU A 120 -40.57 102.90 18.01
N VAL A 121 -41.79 102.92 18.55
CA VAL A 121 -42.36 101.77 19.28
C VAL A 121 -42.49 100.55 18.36
N GLN A 122 -42.99 100.74 17.13
CA GLN A 122 -43.09 99.66 16.15
C GLN A 122 -41.71 99.10 15.77
N GLN A 123 -40.71 99.95 15.60
CA GLN A 123 -39.33 99.53 15.35
C GLN A 123 -38.80 98.67 16.49
N GLY A 124 -39.01 99.08 17.75
CA GLY A 124 -38.60 98.30 18.92
C GLY A 124 -39.23 96.90 18.95
N VAL A 125 -40.53 96.80 18.66
CA VAL A 125 -41.24 95.51 18.58
C VAL A 125 -40.67 94.62 17.46
N LEU A 126 -40.41 95.19 16.27
CA LEU A 126 -39.84 94.45 15.15
C LEU A 126 -38.41 93.96 15.43
N GLU A 127 -37.59 94.78 16.10
CA GLU A 127 -36.25 94.37 16.51
C GLU A 127 -36.29 93.22 17.52
N GLU A 128 -37.23 93.24 18.46
CA GLU A 128 -37.41 92.18 19.45
C GLU A 128 -37.92 90.88 18.78
N GLN A 129 -38.89 90.98 17.87
CA GLN A 129 -39.35 89.85 17.05
C GLN A 129 -38.22 89.27 16.20
N ASN A 130 -37.40 90.11 15.56
CA ASN A 130 -36.25 89.66 14.77
C ASN A 130 -35.21 88.92 15.62
N LYS A 131 -34.94 89.37 16.86
CA LYS A 131 -34.05 88.65 17.79
C LYS A 131 -34.59 87.27 18.13
N LEU A 132 -35.90 87.14 18.38
CA LEU A 132 -36.54 85.85 18.63
C LEU A 132 -36.46 84.93 17.40
N LEU A 133 -36.82 85.43 16.22
CA LEU A 133 -36.75 84.67 14.97
C LEU A 133 -35.33 84.20 14.65
N TYR A 134 -34.31 85.03 14.91
CA TYR A 134 -32.91 84.62 14.72
C TYR A 134 -32.53 83.48 15.68
N SER A 135 -32.95 83.57 16.95
CA SER A 135 -32.70 82.51 17.93
C SER A 135 -33.40 81.19 17.55
N GLU A 136 -34.62 81.27 17.04
CA GLU A 136 -35.41 80.12 16.58
C GLU A 136 -34.79 79.51 15.32
N ARG A 137 -34.36 80.33 14.36
CA ARG A 137 -33.62 79.90 13.17
C ARG A 137 -32.34 79.14 13.55
N GLU A 138 -31.54 79.68 14.46
CA GLU A 138 -30.31 79.03 14.92
C GLU A 138 -30.57 77.73 15.70
N HIS A 139 -31.67 77.68 16.46
CA HIS A 139 -32.11 76.45 17.12
C HIS A 139 -32.53 75.39 16.08
N MET A 140 -33.35 75.78 15.10
CA MET A 140 -33.81 74.91 14.02
C MET A 140 -32.64 74.41 13.16
N LYS A 141 -31.68 75.28 12.84
CA LYS A 141 -30.45 74.92 12.11
C LYS A 141 -29.65 73.86 12.87
N ARG A 142 -29.41 74.06 14.17
CA ARG A 142 -28.73 73.07 15.02
C ARG A 142 -29.48 71.74 15.10
N ASN A 143 -30.81 71.77 15.17
CA ASN A 143 -31.62 70.55 15.16
C ASN A 143 -31.54 69.84 13.79
N HIS A 144 -31.60 70.59 12.70
CA HIS A 144 -31.47 70.07 11.35
C HIS A 144 -30.09 69.44 11.11
N GLU A 145 -29.01 70.09 11.53
CA GLU A 145 -27.64 69.55 11.49
C GLU A 145 -27.53 68.24 12.28
N LYS A 146 -28.15 68.15 13.46
CA LYS A 146 -28.21 66.90 14.23
C LYS A 146 -28.94 65.80 13.46
N VAL A 147 -30.09 66.11 12.86
CA VAL A 147 -30.85 65.13 12.07
C VAL A 147 -30.04 64.65 10.86
N ILE A 148 -29.37 65.57 10.13
CA ILE A 148 -28.47 65.21 9.02
C ILE A 148 -27.34 64.31 9.53
N SER A 149 -26.70 64.66 10.64
CA SER A 149 -25.60 63.85 11.18
C SER A 149 -26.05 62.44 11.57
N LEU A 150 -27.26 62.30 12.14
CA LEU A 150 -27.85 61.01 12.48
C LEU A 150 -28.19 60.20 11.23
N LEU A 151 -28.76 60.85 10.20
CA LEU A 151 -29.08 60.20 8.94
C LEU A 151 -27.81 59.71 8.23
N ASN A 152 -26.76 60.54 8.18
CA ASN A 152 -25.47 60.16 7.60
C ASN A 152 -24.85 58.98 8.35
N PHE A 153 -24.91 58.98 9.69
CA PHE A 153 -24.46 57.84 10.49
C PHE A 153 -25.25 56.57 10.16
N GLN A 154 -26.58 56.64 10.07
CA GLN A 154 -27.43 55.50 9.72
C GLN A 154 -27.17 54.99 8.30
N LEU A 155 -26.93 55.89 7.34
CA LEU A 155 -26.58 55.52 5.97
C LEU A 155 -25.21 54.85 5.91
N ALA A 156 -24.22 55.35 6.65
CA ALA A 156 -22.90 54.73 6.75
C ALA A 156 -22.98 53.33 7.41
N GLU A 157 -23.76 53.19 8.49
CA GLU A 157 -23.98 51.90 9.15
C GLU A 157 -24.70 50.92 8.22
N LYS A 158 -25.71 51.39 7.46
CA LYS A 158 -26.40 50.59 6.45
C LYS A 158 -25.45 50.14 5.33
N ALA A 159 -24.61 51.03 4.82
CA ALA A 159 -23.62 50.71 3.79
C ALA A 159 -22.61 49.67 4.31
N SER A 160 -22.10 49.86 5.54
CA SER A 160 -21.19 48.90 6.20
C SER A 160 -21.84 47.52 6.37
N LYS A 161 -23.09 47.46 6.86
CA LYS A 161 -23.84 46.20 6.97
C LYS A 161 -24.08 45.55 5.60
N GLN A 162 -24.33 46.35 4.55
CA GLN A 162 -24.51 45.84 3.20
C GLN A 162 -23.21 45.26 2.63
N ILE A 163 -22.07 45.90 2.87
CA ILE A 163 -20.75 45.37 2.49
C ILE A 163 -20.51 44.03 3.19
N LEU A 164 -20.69 43.97 4.52
CA LEU A 164 -20.53 42.74 5.29
C LEU A 164 -21.48 41.63 4.80
N LEU A 165 -22.73 41.98 4.47
CA LEU A 165 -23.69 41.02 3.92
C LEU A 165 -23.20 40.45 2.57
N ASN A 166 -22.72 41.30 1.67
CA ASN A 166 -22.19 40.88 0.38
C ASN A 166 -20.94 40.00 0.54
N GLU A 167 -20.03 40.35 1.45
CA GLU A 167 -18.88 39.51 1.80
C GLU A 167 -19.31 38.12 2.30
N LYS A 168 -20.32 38.06 3.18
CA LYS A 168 -20.86 36.79 3.67
C LYS A 168 -21.58 35.99 2.59
N ILE A 169 -22.26 36.63 1.65
CA ILE A 169 -22.84 35.95 0.48
C ILE A 169 -21.74 35.32 -0.37
N ASN A 170 -20.66 36.06 -0.65
CA ASN A 170 -19.52 35.55 -1.41
C ASN A 170 -18.83 34.37 -0.69
N GLU A 171 -18.65 34.46 0.64
CA GLU A 171 -18.13 33.34 1.45
C GLU A 171 -19.04 32.10 1.35
N ILE A 172 -20.36 32.28 1.38
CA ILE A 172 -21.33 31.18 1.23
C ILE A 172 -21.23 30.56 -0.19
N GLU A 173 -21.07 31.38 -1.23
CA GLU A 173 -20.92 30.90 -2.60
C GLU A 173 -19.61 30.12 -2.81
N ASP A 174 -18.49 30.61 -2.25
CA ASP A 174 -17.21 29.89 -2.25
C ASP A 174 -17.30 28.55 -1.51
N VAL A 175 -17.93 28.52 -0.33
CA VAL A 175 -18.16 27.28 0.41
C VAL A 175 -19.07 26.32 -0.38
N LYS A 176 -20.12 26.82 -1.03
CA LYS A 176 -20.99 25.99 -1.91
C LYS A 176 -20.21 25.40 -3.08
N ALA A 177 -19.34 26.18 -3.73
CA ALA A 177 -18.49 25.70 -4.81
C ALA A 177 -17.52 24.60 -4.31
N LYS A 178 -16.88 24.82 -3.15
CA LYS A 178 -16.03 23.81 -2.50
C LYS A 178 -16.80 22.54 -2.14
N VAL A 179 -18.03 22.67 -1.61
CA VAL A 179 -18.89 21.52 -1.32
C VAL A 179 -19.24 20.76 -2.59
N ALA A 180 -19.55 21.45 -3.70
CA ALA A 180 -19.84 20.79 -4.98
C ALA A 180 -18.63 20.01 -5.51
N VAL A 181 -17.42 20.58 -5.43
CA VAL A 181 -16.18 19.89 -5.79
C VAL A 181 -15.96 18.65 -4.90
N VAL A 182 -16.14 18.76 -3.58
CA VAL A 182 -16.01 17.62 -2.66
C VAL A 182 -17.07 16.54 -2.95
N GLN A 183 -18.29 16.93 -3.31
CA GLN A 183 -19.33 15.96 -3.71
C GLN A 183 -18.96 15.21 -4.98
N LEU A 184 -18.38 15.91 -5.97
CA LEU A 184 -17.91 15.31 -7.22
C LEU A 184 -16.75 14.33 -6.95
N VAL A 185 -15.74 14.75 -6.18
CA VAL A 185 -14.63 13.86 -5.76
C VAL A 185 -15.14 12.66 -4.96
N ARG A 186 -16.13 12.84 -4.10
CA ARG A 186 -16.75 11.73 -3.36
C ARG A 186 -17.47 10.75 -4.30
N ALA A 187 -18.16 11.25 -5.32
CA ALA A 187 -18.82 10.42 -6.32
C ALA A 187 -17.80 9.61 -7.14
N ASP A 188 -16.71 10.25 -7.56
CA ASP A 188 -15.60 9.60 -8.27
C ASP A 188 -14.95 8.52 -7.40
N LEU A 189 -14.62 8.83 -6.14
CA LEU A 189 -14.06 7.84 -5.20
C LEU A 189 -15.02 6.67 -4.93
N LEU A 190 -16.34 6.93 -4.83
CA LEU A 190 -17.32 5.86 -4.68
C LEU A 190 -17.35 4.96 -5.92
N ASN A 191 -17.28 5.55 -7.12
CA ASN A 191 -17.22 4.82 -8.37
C ASN A 191 -15.93 3.99 -8.47
N ASP A 192 -14.78 4.55 -8.10
CA ASP A 192 -13.50 3.85 -8.05
C ASP A 192 -13.54 2.68 -7.07
N ILE A 193 -14.09 2.87 -5.87
CA ILE A 193 -14.28 1.79 -4.89
C ILE A 193 -15.20 0.70 -5.43
N THR A 194 -16.28 1.06 -6.13
CA THR A 194 -17.15 0.04 -6.75
C THR A 194 -16.46 -0.69 -7.90
N GLN A 195 -15.66 -0.02 -8.72
CA GLN A 195 -14.88 -0.66 -9.78
C GLN A 195 -13.83 -1.60 -9.20
N GLU A 196 -13.08 -1.18 -8.18
CA GLU A 196 -12.09 -2.03 -7.51
C GLU A 196 -12.75 -3.23 -6.81
N ARG A 197 -13.92 -3.04 -6.17
CA ARG A 197 -14.71 -4.17 -5.63
C ARG A 197 -15.16 -5.14 -6.73
N ASN A 198 -15.57 -4.64 -7.89
CA ASN A 198 -15.98 -5.49 -9.00
C ASN A 198 -14.78 -6.28 -9.55
N LYS A 199 -13.64 -5.63 -9.81
CA LYS A 199 -12.39 -6.29 -10.21
C LYS A 199 -11.93 -7.33 -9.18
N PHE A 200 -12.04 -6.99 -7.89
CA PHE A 200 -11.74 -7.93 -6.81
C PHE A 200 -12.68 -9.14 -6.83
N ASN A 201 -13.98 -8.94 -7.02
CA ASN A 201 -14.93 -10.04 -7.12
C ASN A 201 -14.70 -10.90 -8.37
N GLU A 202 -14.36 -10.31 -9.51
CA GLU A 202 -14.01 -11.03 -10.74
C GLU A 202 -12.75 -11.88 -10.54
N THR A 203 -11.68 -11.31 -9.99
CA THR A 203 -10.45 -12.05 -9.69
C THR A 203 -10.66 -13.12 -8.63
N LYS A 204 -11.45 -12.84 -7.58
CA LYS A 204 -11.86 -13.84 -6.59
C LYS A 204 -12.62 -14.99 -7.25
N GLY A 205 -13.61 -14.71 -8.09
CA GLY A 205 -14.36 -15.73 -8.81
C GLY A 205 -13.49 -16.56 -9.76
N ALA A 206 -12.52 -15.93 -10.44
CA ALA A 206 -11.55 -16.64 -11.27
C ALA A 206 -10.65 -17.58 -10.45
N VAL A 207 -10.19 -17.15 -9.28
CA VAL A 207 -9.39 -17.99 -8.37
C VAL A 207 -10.24 -19.11 -7.77
N GLU A 208 -11.48 -18.85 -7.37
CA GLU A 208 -12.41 -19.89 -6.89
C GLU A 208 -12.67 -20.95 -7.97
N ALA A 209 -12.85 -20.54 -9.23
CA ALA A 209 -12.99 -21.45 -10.36
C ALA A 209 -11.71 -22.29 -10.60
N GLN A 210 -10.52 -21.69 -10.49
CA GLN A 210 -9.25 -22.42 -10.58
C GLN A 210 -9.08 -23.42 -9.44
N ILE A 211 -9.48 -23.04 -8.22
CA ILE A 211 -9.47 -23.94 -7.05
C ILE A 211 -10.41 -25.12 -7.30
N GLU A 212 -11.63 -24.86 -7.80
CA GLU A 212 -12.60 -25.91 -8.10
C GLU A 212 -12.10 -26.84 -9.22
N GLU A 213 -11.48 -26.29 -10.28
CA GLU A 213 -10.83 -27.07 -11.33
C GLU A 213 -9.71 -27.96 -10.77
N GLN A 214 -8.85 -27.41 -9.89
CA GLN A 214 -7.80 -28.20 -9.24
C GLN A 214 -8.36 -29.26 -8.29
N ILE A 215 -9.41 -28.96 -7.53
CA ILE A 215 -10.09 -29.95 -6.67
C ILE A 215 -10.66 -31.08 -7.53
N ASN A 216 -11.28 -30.76 -8.66
CA ASN A 216 -11.82 -31.74 -9.61
C ASN A 216 -10.69 -32.61 -10.19
N SER A 217 -9.57 -31.99 -10.60
CA SER A 217 -8.38 -32.71 -11.07
C SER A 217 -7.81 -33.64 -9.99
N ILE A 218 -7.69 -33.16 -8.73
CA ILE A 218 -7.25 -33.97 -7.59
C ILE A 218 -8.22 -35.12 -7.31
N GLN A 219 -9.54 -34.91 -7.40
CA GLN A 219 -10.54 -35.97 -7.24
C GLN A 219 -10.41 -37.01 -8.35
N GLN A 220 -10.28 -36.59 -9.61
CA GLN A 220 -10.05 -37.51 -10.74
C GLN A 220 -8.77 -38.30 -10.54
N GLN A 221 -7.69 -37.66 -10.12
CA GLN A 221 -6.41 -38.31 -9.82
C GLN A 221 -6.55 -39.29 -8.65
N LYS A 222 -7.27 -38.94 -7.57
CA LYS A 222 -7.55 -39.85 -6.45
C LYS A 222 -8.34 -41.08 -6.90
N MET A 223 -9.34 -40.90 -7.77
CA MET A 223 -10.12 -42.00 -8.33
C MET A 223 -9.25 -42.93 -9.19
N SER A 224 -8.41 -42.36 -10.05
CA SER A 224 -7.45 -43.10 -10.87
C SER A 224 -6.44 -43.86 -9.98
N ASN A 225 -5.82 -43.19 -9.02
CA ASN A 225 -4.91 -43.81 -8.05
C ASN A 225 -5.59 -44.93 -7.25
N GLY A 226 -6.86 -44.76 -6.88
CA GLY A 226 -7.65 -45.78 -6.22
C GLY A 226 -7.87 -47.02 -7.10
N GLN A 227 -8.13 -46.83 -8.40
CA GLN A 227 -8.22 -47.93 -9.37
C GLN A 227 -6.87 -48.63 -9.54
N THR A 228 -5.78 -47.89 -9.73
CA THR A 228 -4.43 -48.43 -9.83
C THR A 228 -4.03 -49.20 -8.57
N ARG A 229 -4.41 -48.71 -7.39
CA ARG A 229 -4.16 -49.41 -6.11
C ARG A 229 -4.93 -50.72 -6.04
N ARG A 230 -6.20 -50.77 -6.44
CA ARG A 230 -6.97 -52.03 -6.52
C ARG A 230 -6.34 -53.01 -7.51
N GLN A 231 -5.84 -52.54 -8.64
CA GLN A 231 -5.11 -53.38 -9.59
C GLN A 231 -3.80 -53.90 -8.98
N LEU A 232 -3.06 -53.07 -8.25
CA LEU A 232 -1.86 -53.46 -7.52
C LEU A 232 -2.16 -54.51 -6.44
N ASP A 233 -3.22 -54.32 -5.66
CA ASP A 233 -3.63 -55.26 -4.61
C ASP A 233 -4.05 -56.61 -5.22
N ALA A 234 -4.74 -56.60 -6.37
CA ALA A 234 -5.07 -57.79 -7.12
C ALA A 234 -3.82 -58.51 -7.64
N LEU A 235 -2.90 -57.78 -8.28
CA LEU A 235 -1.62 -58.33 -8.77
C LEU A 235 -0.74 -58.85 -7.62
N THR A 236 -0.75 -58.17 -6.47
CA THR A 236 -0.02 -58.59 -5.27
C THR A 236 -0.64 -59.88 -4.73
N SER A 237 -1.97 -59.98 -4.70
CA SER A 237 -2.66 -61.22 -4.31
C SER A 237 -2.37 -62.37 -5.27
N GLU A 238 -2.34 -62.11 -6.58
CA GLU A 238 -1.92 -63.09 -7.59
C GLU A 238 -0.46 -63.51 -7.41
N LEU A 239 0.44 -62.58 -7.07
CA LEU A 239 1.83 -62.88 -6.78
C LEU A 239 1.95 -63.80 -5.55
N HIS A 240 1.27 -63.48 -4.45
CA HIS A 240 1.28 -64.35 -3.26
C HIS A 240 0.74 -65.75 -3.59
N GLN A 241 -0.35 -65.87 -4.36
CA GLN A 241 -0.84 -67.18 -4.81
C GLN A 241 0.19 -67.93 -5.69
N ARG A 242 0.97 -67.20 -6.51
CA ARG A 242 2.03 -67.80 -7.32
C ARG A 242 3.21 -68.24 -6.46
N GLU A 243 3.59 -67.46 -5.46
CA GLU A 243 4.63 -67.78 -4.48
C GLU A 243 4.25 -68.98 -3.62
N ASP A 244 3.00 -69.05 -3.15
CA ASP A 244 2.46 -70.21 -2.43
C ASP A 244 2.48 -71.47 -3.30
N ARG A 245 2.03 -71.37 -4.57
CA ARG A 245 2.14 -72.47 -5.54
C ARG A 245 3.58 -72.86 -5.80
N GLU A 246 4.50 -71.91 -5.84
CA GLU A 246 5.93 -72.18 -6.01
C GLU A 246 6.49 -72.90 -4.77
N ALA A 247 6.10 -72.51 -3.56
CA ALA A 247 6.46 -73.18 -2.33
C ALA A 247 5.94 -74.63 -2.31
N ASP A 248 4.68 -74.85 -2.71
CA ASP A 248 4.10 -76.18 -2.88
C ASP A 248 4.86 -77.02 -3.92
N LEU A 249 5.18 -76.43 -5.07
CA LEU A 249 5.98 -77.09 -6.11
C LEU A 249 7.38 -77.43 -5.60
N ARG A 250 8.07 -76.52 -4.89
CA ARG A 250 9.36 -76.81 -4.24
C ARG A 250 9.24 -77.96 -3.24
N ASN A 251 8.18 -78.00 -2.44
CA ASN A 251 7.93 -79.11 -1.51
C ASN A 251 7.72 -80.44 -2.23
N THR A 252 6.96 -80.45 -3.32
CA THR A 252 6.80 -81.68 -4.14
C THR A 252 8.10 -82.09 -4.84
N ILE A 253 8.90 -81.14 -5.33
CA ILE A 253 10.24 -81.40 -5.87
C ILE A 253 11.14 -82.02 -4.80
N ASN A 254 11.17 -81.45 -3.60
CA ASN A 254 11.95 -82.00 -2.48
C ASN A 254 11.50 -83.43 -2.12
N GLN A 255 10.19 -83.71 -2.12
CA GLN A 255 9.68 -85.07 -1.93
C GLN A 255 10.12 -86.01 -3.05
N ILE A 256 10.05 -85.58 -4.31
CA ILE A 256 10.51 -86.37 -5.46
C ILE A 256 12.02 -86.61 -5.37
N GLU A 257 12.82 -85.61 -5.01
CA GLU A 257 14.26 -85.75 -4.80
C GLU A 257 14.59 -86.73 -3.67
N MET A 258 13.85 -86.68 -2.55
CA MET A 258 13.98 -87.67 -1.47
C MET A 258 13.64 -89.09 -1.97
N THR A 259 12.57 -89.25 -2.76
CA THR A 259 12.25 -90.56 -3.37
C THR A 259 13.31 -91.01 -4.39
N LYS A 260 13.91 -90.08 -5.15
CA LYS A 260 15.00 -90.35 -6.09
C LYS A 260 16.27 -90.78 -5.37
N ILE A 261 16.65 -90.11 -4.29
CA ILE A 261 17.79 -90.51 -3.45
C ILE A 261 17.54 -91.91 -2.86
N ARG A 262 16.33 -92.17 -2.36
CA ARG A 262 15.95 -93.51 -1.88
C ARG A 262 16.05 -94.55 -3.00
N LEU A 263 15.55 -94.26 -4.20
CA LEU A 263 15.63 -95.16 -5.36
C LEU A 263 17.06 -95.37 -5.85
N MET A 264 17.89 -94.32 -5.91
CA MET A 264 19.32 -94.42 -6.24
C MET A 264 20.09 -95.24 -5.20
N SER A 265 19.73 -95.14 -3.92
CA SER A 265 20.31 -95.99 -2.87
C SER A 265 19.91 -97.46 -3.05
N THR A 266 18.66 -97.74 -3.43
CA THR A 266 18.23 -99.10 -3.76
C THR A 266 18.85 -99.62 -5.05
N GLU A 267 19.03 -98.78 -6.07
CA GLU A 267 19.72 -99.12 -7.33
C GLU A 267 21.19 -99.44 -7.08
N LYS A 268 21.88 -98.64 -6.25
CA LYS A 268 23.26 -98.90 -5.84
C LYS A 268 23.38 -100.22 -5.08
N ASN A 269 22.45 -100.51 -4.18
CA ASN A 269 22.42 -101.78 -3.45
C ASN A 269 22.10 -102.98 -4.36
N LEU A 270 21.24 -102.81 -5.37
CA LEU A 270 20.95 -103.84 -6.37
C LEU A 270 22.13 -104.05 -7.34
N LYS A 271 22.84 -102.98 -7.74
CA LYS A 271 24.08 -103.08 -8.51
C LYS A 271 25.21 -103.74 -7.73
N HIS A 272 25.30 -103.49 -6.42
CA HIS A 272 26.25 -104.17 -5.56
C HIS A 272 25.95 -105.68 -5.47
N LYS A 273 24.67 -106.05 -5.26
CA LYS A 273 24.23 -107.45 -5.28
C LYS A 273 24.44 -108.13 -6.63
N LEU A 274 24.22 -107.43 -7.75
CA LEU A 274 24.46 -107.95 -9.10
C LEU A 274 25.96 -108.11 -9.39
N ALA A 275 26.81 -107.22 -8.86
CA ALA A 275 28.27 -107.33 -8.96
C ALA A 275 28.81 -108.46 -8.09
N GLU A 276 28.25 -108.71 -6.91
CA GLU A 276 28.55 -109.89 -6.08
C GLU A 276 28.13 -111.20 -6.76
N GLU A 277 26.94 -111.25 -7.38
CA GLU A 277 26.49 -112.41 -8.16
C GLU A 277 27.32 -112.63 -9.45
N MET A 278 27.75 -111.57 -10.14
CA MET A 278 28.72 -111.69 -11.25
C MET A 278 30.09 -112.17 -10.79
N ASN A 279 30.53 -111.80 -9.58
CA ASN A 279 31.79 -112.28 -9.01
C ASN A 279 31.68 -113.75 -8.59
N ASN A 280 30.54 -114.17 -8.02
CA ASN A 280 30.23 -115.56 -7.69
C ASN A 280 30.13 -116.45 -8.95
N SER A 281 29.53 -115.94 -10.03
CA SER A 281 29.44 -116.65 -11.32
C SER A 281 30.82 -116.81 -11.98
N ASN A 282 31.70 -115.80 -11.90
CA ASN A 282 33.08 -115.89 -12.38
C ASN A 282 33.99 -116.76 -11.48
N GLU A 283 33.69 -116.90 -10.19
CA GLU A 283 34.35 -117.87 -9.30
C GLU A 283 33.92 -119.32 -9.56
N LEU A 284 32.67 -119.56 -9.99
CA LEU A 284 32.17 -120.90 -10.34
C LEU A 284 32.74 -121.41 -11.69
N GLU A 285 32.97 -120.53 -12.67
CA GLU A 285 33.60 -120.89 -13.95
C GLU A 285 35.11 -121.22 -13.79
N LYS A 286 35.79 -120.57 -12.84
CA LYS A 286 37.19 -120.88 -12.48
C LYS A 286 37.33 -122.16 -11.64
N LYS A 287 36.28 -122.59 -10.92
CA LYS A 287 36.23 -123.87 -10.18
C LYS A 287 35.97 -125.10 -11.08
N ARG A 288 35.32 -124.93 -12.25
CA ARG A 288 35.09 -126.02 -13.23
C ARG A 288 36.36 -126.50 -13.94
N VAL A 289 37.25 -125.56 -14.31
CA VAL A 289 38.51 -125.84 -15.01
C VAL A 289 39.60 -126.39 -14.08
N PHE A 290 39.52 -126.09 -12.78
CA PHE A 290 40.45 -126.57 -11.75
C PHE A 290 40.24 -128.07 -11.39
N HIS A 291 39.00 -128.56 -11.38
CA HIS A 291 38.69 -129.96 -11.02
C HIS A 291 38.86 -131.00 -12.14
N GLU A 292 39.03 -130.58 -13.40
CA GLU A 292 39.29 -131.48 -14.54
C GLU A 292 40.80 -131.77 -14.76
N THR A 293 41.70 -130.93 -14.23
CA THR A 293 43.17 -131.11 -14.34
C THR A 293 43.81 -131.70 -13.06
N GLU A 294 43.16 -131.64 -11.89
CA GLU A 294 43.65 -132.23 -10.63
C GLU A 294 43.48 -133.77 -10.52
N LEU A 295 42.67 -134.40 -11.38
CA LEU A 295 42.32 -135.83 -11.25
C LEU A 295 43.30 -136.80 -11.96
N ALA A 296 44.23 -136.28 -12.79
CA ALA A 296 45.09 -137.11 -13.65
C ALA A 296 46.60 -137.11 -13.31
N GLU A 297 47.15 -136.05 -12.67
CA GLU A 297 48.62 -135.92 -12.51
C GLU A 297 49.11 -135.97 -11.04
N LEU A 298 48.20 -135.96 -10.06
CA LEU A 298 48.54 -135.88 -8.62
C LEU A 298 48.60 -137.23 -7.86
N LYS A 299 48.34 -138.37 -8.52
CA LYS A 299 48.30 -139.70 -7.85
C LYS A 299 49.66 -140.39 -7.68
N GLU A 300 50.70 -140.08 -8.46
CA GLU A 300 51.86 -141.00 -8.54
C GLU A 300 53.23 -140.43 -8.13
N ALA A 301 53.50 -139.11 -8.13
CA ALA A 301 54.89 -138.62 -8.02
C ALA A 301 55.26 -137.70 -6.84
N PHE A 302 54.34 -136.97 -6.19
CA PHE A 302 54.74 -135.92 -5.23
C PHE A 302 54.48 -136.17 -3.73
N ARG A 303 53.85 -137.31 -3.42
CA ARG A 303 53.73 -137.92 -2.07
C ARG A 303 55.05 -138.12 -1.28
N LYS A 304 56.22 -137.78 -1.86
CA LYS A 304 57.55 -137.91 -1.24
C LYS A 304 58.43 -136.64 -1.31
N LYS A 305 57.97 -135.52 -1.87
CA LYS A 305 58.76 -134.26 -1.96
C LYS A 305 58.01 -133.00 -1.48
N GLU A 306 56.72 -133.13 -1.16
CA GLU A 306 55.80 -132.12 -0.63
C GLU A 306 56.00 -131.79 0.87
N GLN A 307 56.82 -132.54 1.61
CA GLN A 307 57.04 -132.29 3.05
C GLN A 307 58.23 -131.37 3.42
N SER A 308 59.14 -131.02 2.49
CA SER A 308 60.39 -130.31 2.88
C SER A 308 60.71 -129.02 2.12
N LEU A 309 59.90 -128.61 1.15
CA LEU A 309 60.18 -127.42 0.32
C LEU A 309 59.03 -126.40 0.25
N GLN A 310 57.94 -126.60 1.00
CA GLN A 310 56.74 -125.75 1.02
C GLN A 310 56.84 -124.50 1.94
N GLN A 311 57.95 -124.28 2.66
CA GLN A 311 58.03 -123.22 3.70
C GLN A 311 59.01 -122.07 3.41
N SER A 312 59.80 -122.10 2.33
CA SER A 312 60.91 -121.15 2.16
C SER A 312 60.80 -120.20 0.95
N ILE A 313 59.77 -120.31 0.10
CA ILE A 313 59.71 -119.57 -1.17
C ILE A 313 58.57 -118.53 -1.21
N SER A 314 57.60 -118.57 -0.29
CA SER A 314 56.44 -117.65 -0.30
C SER A 314 56.67 -116.24 0.29
N GLU A 315 57.82 -115.95 0.90
CA GLU A 315 58.03 -114.66 1.61
C GLU A 315 58.82 -113.60 0.82
N ALA A 316 59.69 -113.98 -0.13
CA ALA A 316 60.62 -113.02 -0.76
C ALA A 316 60.05 -112.22 -1.96
N GLU A 317 58.96 -112.68 -2.59
CA GLU A 317 58.50 -112.08 -3.87
C GLU A 317 57.40 -111.00 -3.71
N LYS A 318 56.81 -110.82 -2.52
CA LYS A 318 55.77 -109.79 -2.28
C LYS A 318 56.31 -108.40 -1.91
N GLU A 319 57.54 -108.26 -1.45
CA GLU A 319 58.06 -106.96 -0.97
C GLU A 319 58.54 -106.03 -2.11
N ILE A 320 58.98 -106.57 -3.25
CA ILE A 320 59.67 -105.78 -4.28
C ILE A 320 58.70 -104.94 -5.15
N GLN A 321 57.45 -105.35 -5.35
CA GLN A 321 56.48 -104.59 -6.17
C GLN A 321 55.81 -103.41 -5.45
N GLN A 322 55.88 -103.31 -4.11
CA GLN A 322 55.25 -102.20 -3.37
C GLN A 322 56.09 -100.90 -3.34
N PHE A 323 57.41 -100.96 -3.56
CA PHE A 323 58.28 -99.78 -3.44
C PHE A 323 58.21 -98.82 -4.64
N GLN A 324 57.84 -99.33 -5.82
CA GLN A 324 57.84 -98.54 -7.06
C GLN A 324 56.59 -97.65 -7.24
N VAL A 325 55.46 -97.96 -6.60
CA VAL A 325 54.26 -97.08 -6.60
C VAL A 325 54.39 -95.91 -5.61
N MET A 326 55.17 -96.07 -4.54
CA MET A 326 55.27 -95.07 -3.46
C MET A 326 56.05 -93.81 -3.89
N THR A 327 57.06 -93.97 -4.75
CA THR A 327 57.95 -92.87 -5.15
C THR A 327 57.25 -91.84 -6.07
N ALA A 328 56.23 -92.25 -6.84
CA ALA A 328 55.45 -91.36 -7.70
C ALA A 328 54.41 -90.50 -6.93
N ILE A 329 53.94 -90.97 -5.76
CA ILE A 329 52.93 -90.29 -4.94
C ILE A 329 53.55 -89.15 -4.10
N HIS A 330 54.84 -89.25 -3.75
CA HIS A 330 55.53 -88.26 -2.91
C HIS A 330 55.91 -86.95 -3.63
N LEU A 331 56.20 -87.00 -4.94
CA LEU A 331 56.52 -85.77 -5.71
C LEU A 331 55.27 -84.92 -6.02
N ALA A 332 54.09 -85.55 -6.17
CA ALA A 332 52.82 -84.84 -6.37
C ALA A 332 52.25 -84.21 -5.08
N SER A 333 52.62 -84.73 -3.90
CA SER A 333 52.14 -84.19 -2.62
C SER A 333 52.87 -82.92 -2.17
N ILE A 334 54.16 -82.76 -2.54
CA ILE A 334 54.97 -81.57 -2.21
C ILE A 334 54.49 -80.35 -3.02
N ALA A 335 54.20 -80.50 -4.31
CA ALA A 335 53.65 -79.41 -5.14
C ALA A 335 52.25 -78.95 -4.67
N ARG A 336 51.43 -79.87 -4.14
CA ARG A 336 50.08 -79.57 -3.61
C ARG A 336 50.09 -78.93 -2.20
N LEU A 337 51.24 -78.88 -1.54
CA LEU A 337 51.43 -78.23 -0.25
C LEU A 337 51.91 -76.78 -0.40
N THR A 338 52.81 -76.50 -1.34
CA THR A 338 53.29 -75.13 -1.62
C THR A 338 52.19 -74.23 -2.21
N GLU A 339 51.30 -74.76 -3.05
CA GLU A 339 50.12 -74.04 -3.57
C GLU A 339 49.12 -73.70 -2.44
N ARG A 340 48.95 -74.62 -1.47
CA ARG A 340 48.03 -74.42 -0.33
C ARG A 340 48.52 -73.36 0.65
N PHE A 341 49.84 -73.25 0.87
CA PHE A 341 50.39 -72.19 1.71
C PHE A 341 50.26 -70.79 1.07
N ASN A 342 50.38 -70.68 -0.26
CA ASN A 342 50.18 -69.39 -0.95
C ASN A 342 48.70 -68.96 -1.00
N ILE A 343 47.76 -69.91 -1.08
CA ILE A 343 46.32 -69.62 -1.00
C ILE A 343 45.92 -69.20 0.42
N GLN A 344 46.47 -69.83 1.45
CA GLN A 344 46.20 -69.48 2.86
C GLN A 344 46.66 -68.04 3.18
N ARG A 345 47.82 -67.63 2.68
CA ARG A 345 48.37 -66.28 2.91
C ARG A 345 47.55 -65.17 2.21
N LYS A 346 46.99 -65.44 1.02
CA LYS A 346 46.04 -64.53 0.36
C LYS A 346 44.71 -64.44 1.12
N LEU A 347 44.22 -65.54 1.68
CA LEU A 347 43.00 -65.54 2.48
C LEU A 347 43.16 -64.74 3.78
N GLU A 348 44.33 -64.80 4.42
CA GLU A 348 44.67 -63.99 5.59
C GLU A 348 44.80 -62.49 5.24
N ASP A 349 45.37 -62.15 4.08
CA ASP A 349 45.44 -60.77 3.61
C ASP A 349 44.05 -60.21 3.23
N ASP A 350 43.18 -61.02 2.60
CA ASP A 350 41.81 -60.64 2.23
C ASP A 350 40.90 -60.47 3.46
N THR A 351 41.03 -61.34 4.47
CA THR A 351 40.29 -61.19 5.75
C THR A 351 40.75 -59.98 6.56
N MET A 352 42.04 -59.62 6.51
CA MET A 352 42.55 -58.37 7.08
C MET A 352 42.07 -57.12 6.30
N ALA A 353 41.92 -57.22 4.98
CA ALA A 353 41.32 -56.18 4.14
C ALA A 353 39.82 -56.00 4.44
N GLU A 354 39.08 -57.08 4.68
CA GLU A 354 37.68 -57.06 5.11
C GLU A 354 37.52 -56.49 6.52
N HIS A 355 38.39 -56.84 7.46
CA HIS A 355 38.38 -56.25 8.81
C HIS A 355 38.66 -54.74 8.79
N THR A 356 39.60 -54.28 7.97
CA THR A 356 39.87 -52.84 7.80
C THR A 356 38.76 -52.11 7.01
N ALA A 357 38.04 -52.80 6.12
CA ALA A 357 36.85 -52.26 5.45
C ALA A 357 35.64 -52.17 6.40
N MET A 358 35.42 -53.18 7.24
CA MET A 358 34.43 -53.18 8.33
C MET A 358 34.70 -52.06 9.34
N ALA A 359 35.96 -51.89 9.76
CA ALA A 359 36.36 -50.80 10.67
C ALA A 359 36.10 -49.41 10.07
N ARG A 360 36.42 -49.23 8.77
CA ARG A 360 36.09 -47.97 8.04
C ARG A 360 34.59 -47.74 7.92
N ARG A 361 33.80 -48.80 7.68
CA ARG A 361 32.34 -48.72 7.58
C ARG A 361 31.69 -48.40 8.94
N LEU A 362 32.22 -48.97 10.02
CA LEU A 362 31.82 -48.65 11.40
C LEU A 362 32.18 -47.20 11.78
N GLN A 363 33.34 -46.71 11.35
CA GLN A 363 33.74 -45.33 11.57
C GLN A 363 32.91 -44.33 10.76
N TRP A 364 32.52 -44.70 9.53
CA TRP A 364 31.60 -43.91 8.72
C TRP A 364 30.18 -43.86 9.30
N THR A 365 29.65 -44.97 9.80
CA THR A 365 28.34 -44.96 10.47
C THR A 365 28.38 -44.21 11.80
N LYS A 366 29.50 -44.27 12.53
CA LYS A 366 29.73 -43.45 13.73
C LYS A 366 29.74 -41.96 13.41
N LEU A 367 30.48 -41.53 12.38
CA LEU A 367 30.50 -40.13 11.92
C LEU A 367 29.11 -39.65 11.50
N LYS A 368 28.36 -40.48 10.77
CA LYS A 368 26.98 -40.17 10.36
C LYS A 368 26.01 -40.08 11.54
N LEU A 369 26.26 -40.85 12.61
CA LEU A 369 25.52 -40.75 13.86
C LEU A 369 25.87 -39.46 14.61
N GLU A 370 27.14 -39.08 14.65
CA GLU A 370 27.63 -37.82 15.24
C GLU A 370 27.08 -36.60 14.46
N GLU A 371 27.04 -36.63 13.13
CA GLU A 371 26.37 -35.60 12.30
C GLU A 371 24.88 -35.48 12.61
N ARG A 372 24.18 -36.61 12.80
CA ARG A 372 22.77 -36.61 13.21
C ARG A 372 22.60 -36.04 14.62
N ILE A 373 23.47 -36.38 15.56
CA ILE A 373 23.45 -35.83 16.92
C ILE A 373 23.71 -34.31 16.89
N ALA A 374 24.66 -33.85 16.09
CA ALA A 374 24.94 -32.43 15.88
C ALA A 374 23.76 -31.68 15.24
N SER A 375 23.09 -32.30 14.27
CA SER A 375 21.88 -31.76 13.63
C SER A 375 20.72 -31.65 14.63
N ILE A 376 20.54 -32.68 15.48
CA ILE A 376 19.55 -32.67 16.56
C ILE A 376 19.87 -31.60 17.60
N ALA A 377 21.14 -31.39 17.94
CA ALA A 377 21.57 -30.32 18.84
C ALA A 377 21.31 -28.93 18.24
N LYS A 378 21.55 -28.76 16.93
CA LYS A 378 21.23 -27.52 16.20
C LYS A 378 19.73 -27.22 16.23
N TYR A 379 18.89 -28.19 15.86
CA TYR A 379 17.43 -28.00 15.93
C TYR A 379 16.93 -27.76 17.36
N LYS A 380 17.56 -28.33 18.39
CA LYS A 380 17.23 -28.01 19.78
C LYS A 380 17.59 -26.58 20.18
N MET A 381 18.67 -25.99 19.67
CA MET A 381 18.96 -24.58 19.92
C MET A 381 17.99 -23.68 19.17
N GLU A 382 17.69 -24.01 17.92
CA GLU A 382 16.77 -23.25 17.06
C GLU A 382 15.34 -23.24 17.63
N ILE A 383 14.89 -24.39 18.20
CA ILE A 383 13.63 -24.47 18.95
C ILE A 383 13.67 -23.57 20.20
N LYS A 384 14.76 -23.57 20.96
CA LYS A 384 14.91 -22.67 22.13
C LYS A 384 14.90 -21.19 21.74
N GLU A 385 15.59 -20.82 20.67
CA GLU A 385 15.58 -19.44 20.15
C GLU A 385 14.17 -19.03 19.71
N MET A 386 13.45 -19.89 19.00
CA MET A 386 12.05 -19.61 18.66
C MET A 386 11.13 -19.54 19.88
N GLU A 387 11.34 -20.38 20.91
CA GLU A 387 10.60 -20.28 22.17
C GLU A 387 10.87 -18.95 22.90
N GLU A 388 12.13 -18.50 22.93
CA GLU A 388 12.50 -17.19 23.50
C GLU A 388 11.93 -16.01 22.71
N GLU A 389 11.92 -16.08 21.36
CA GLU A 389 11.27 -15.07 20.53
C GLU A 389 9.75 -15.06 20.71
N MET A 390 9.14 -16.23 20.90
CA MET A 390 7.71 -16.34 21.18
C MET A 390 7.35 -15.74 22.53
N ILE A 391 8.19 -15.93 23.56
CA ILE A 391 8.04 -15.28 24.87
C ILE A 391 8.18 -13.76 24.74
N ARG A 392 9.20 -13.26 24.04
CA ARG A 392 9.38 -11.80 23.80
C ARG A 392 8.19 -11.21 23.02
N LEU A 393 7.68 -11.92 22.02
CA LEU A 393 6.48 -11.52 21.28
C LEU A 393 5.26 -11.47 22.20
N GLN A 394 5.07 -12.47 23.06
CA GLN A 394 3.99 -12.46 24.06
C GLN A 394 4.11 -11.26 25.02
N GLU A 395 5.30 -10.99 25.56
CA GLU A 395 5.55 -9.83 26.42
C GLU A 395 5.25 -8.50 25.69
N THR A 396 5.64 -8.38 24.42
CA THR A 396 5.29 -7.18 23.62
C THR A 396 3.80 -7.05 23.34
N THR A 397 3.08 -8.17 23.16
CA THR A 397 1.63 -8.13 23.00
C THR A 397 0.90 -7.77 24.29
N GLU A 398 1.40 -8.20 25.45
CA GLU A 398 0.86 -7.81 26.76
C GLU A 398 1.08 -6.32 27.02
N VAL A 399 2.29 -5.81 26.79
CA VAL A 399 2.60 -4.37 26.91
C VAL A 399 1.75 -3.53 25.95
N ASN A 400 1.57 -3.98 24.71
CA ASN A 400 0.72 -3.27 23.74
C ASN A 400 -0.75 -3.29 24.16
N ASN A 401 -1.26 -4.40 24.69
CA ASN A 401 -2.63 -4.49 25.19
C ASN A 401 -2.85 -3.54 26.39
N GLU A 402 -1.90 -3.45 27.32
CA GLU A 402 -1.96 -2.47 28.43
C GLU A 402 -1.95 -1.02 27.92
N LEU A 403 -1.18 -0.73 26.87
CA LEU A 403 -1.10 0.59 26.26
C LEU A 403 -2.40 0.94 25.51
N PHE A 404 -3.00 -0.01 24.81
CA PHE A 404 -4.32 0.15 24.20
C PHE A 404 -5.43 0.34 25.24
N GLN A 405 -5.35 -0.35 26.37
CA GLN A 405 -6.31 -0.21 27.46
C GLN A 405 -6.21 1.17 28.12
N LYS A 406 -5.00 1.68 28.37
CA LYS A 406 -4.80 3.07 28.82
C LYS A 406 -5.33 4.10 27.82
N ASN A 407 -5.08 3.90 26.52
CA ASN A 407 -5.60 4.80 25.49
C ASN A 407 -7.13 4.79 25.42
N LEU A 408 -7.77 3.64 25.63
CA LEU A 408 -9.23 3.53 25.73
C LEU A 408 -9.76 4.29 26.95
N GLU A 409 -9.13 4.13 28.11
CA GLU A 409 -9.50 4.87 29.33
C GLU A 409 -9.33 6.39 29.16
N GLU A 410 -8.27 6.86 28.50
CA GLU A 410 -8.09 8.28 28.18
C GLU A 410 -9.16 8.80 27.20
N MET A 411 -9.51 8.02 26.19
CA MET A 411 -10.58 8.37 25.24
C MET A 411 -11.95 8.42 25.91
N GLU A 412 -12.23 7.53 26.86
CA GLU A 412 -13.46 7.58 27.67
C GLU A 412 -13.51 8.84 28.54
N VAL A 413 -12.39 9.24 29.15
CA VAL A 413 -12.30 10.50 29.92
C VAL A 413 -12.50 11.71 29.00
N GLN A 414 -11.93 11.71 27.79
CA GLN A 414 -12.14 12.77 26.81
C GLN A 414 -13.60 12.84 26.33
N LEU A 415 -14.24 11.69 26.09
CA LEU A 415 -15.64 11.59 25.71
C LEU A 415 -16.57 12.14 26.81
N VAL A 416 -16.27 11.88 28.09
CA VAL A 416 -17.04 12.43 29.21
C VAL A 416 -16.87 13.95 29.31
N LYS A 417 -15.66 14.48 29.05
CA LYS A 417 -15.43 15.94 28.99
C LYS A 417 -16.18 16.57 27.82
N GLU A 418 -16.15 15.95 26.64
CA GLU A 418 -16.83 16.45 25.44
C GLU A 418 -18.37 16.40 25.59
N LYS A 419 -18.90 15.37 26.26
CA LYS A 419 -20.33 15.31 26.61
C LYS A 419 -20.75 16.45 27.54
N LYS A 420 -19.90 16.83 28.50
CA LYS A 420 -20.14 17.98 29.38
C LYS A 420 -20.09 19.32 28.63
N THR A 421 -19.15 19.50 27.70
CA THR A 421 -19.09 20.72 26.86
C THR A 421 -20.27 20.80 25.89
N ARG A 422 -20.73 19.68 25.34
CA ARG A 422 -21.94 19.64 24.51
C ARG A 422 -23.22 20.00 25.27
N ALA A 423 -23.33 19.57 26.54
CA ALA A 423 -24.44 19.97 27.40
C ALA A 423 -24.43 21.49 27.65
N ALA A 424 -23.28 22.06 28.01
CA ALA A 424 -23.14 23.50 28.22
C ALA A 424 -23.45 24.35 26.96
N CYS A 425 -22.98 23.92 25.78
CA CYS A 425 -23.35 24.57 24.52
C CYS A 425 -24.84 24.39 24.18
N GLY A 426 -25.46 23.29 24.62
CA GLY A 426 -26.90 23.06 24.51
C GLY A 426 -27.70 24.08 25.30
N ASP A 427 -27.30 24.32 26.55
CA ASP A 427 -27.92 25.30 27.45
C ASP A 427 -27.73 26.75 26.95
N GLU A 428 -26.54 27.09 26.44
CA GLU A 428 -26.28 28.40 25.81
C GLU A 428 -27.12 28.63 24.55
N ARG A 429 -27.29 27.59 23.72
CA ARG A 429 -28.14 27.66 22.53
C ARG A 429 -29.61 27.86 22.91
N GLU A 430 -30.09 27.21 23.97
CA GLU A 430 -31.48 27.35 24.44
C GLU A 430 -31.74 28.77 24.98
N ASN A 431 -30.80 29.33 25.75
CA ASN A 431 -30.85 30.72 26.22
C ASN A 431 -30.82 31.75 25.07
N LEU A 432 -30.01 31.51 24.03
CA LEU A 432 -29.97 32.36 22.83
C LEU A 432 -31.28 32.25 22.04
N CYS A 433 -31.86 31.06 21.91
CA CYS A 433 -33.16 30.87 21.27
C CYS A 433 -34.28 31.61 22.01
N GLN A 434 -34.30 31.58 23.35
CA GLN A 434 -35.25 32.35 24.16
C GLN A 434 -35.05 33.86 23.99
N SER A 435 -33.80 34.34 24.02
CA SER A 435 -33.49 35.75 23.80
C SER A 435 -33.92 36.24 22.40
N LEU A 436 -33.79 35.40 21.38
CA LEU A 436 -34.18 35.69 20.00
C LEU A 436 -35.71 35.72 19.85
N GLU A 437 -36.43 34.83 20.55
CA GLU A 437 -37.89 34.83 20.53
C GLU A 437 -38.48 36.03 21.29
N ASP A 438 -37.87 36.43 22.42
CA ASP A 438 -38.22 37.66 23.14
C ASP A 438 -37.99 38.91 22.26
N LEU A 439 -36.88 38.95 21.52
CA LEU A 439 -36.60 40.00 20.53
C LEU A 439 -37.63 40.04 19.40
N LYS A 440 -38.08 38.88 18.91
CA LYS A 440 -39.15 38.82 17.89
C LYS A 440 -40.48 39.31 18.44
N VAL A 441 -40.83 38.97 19.67
CA VAL A 441 -42.06 39.45 20.32
C VAL A 441 -41.99 40.98 20.49
N SER A 442 -40.87 41.51 20.98
CA SER A 442 -40.63 42.95 21.09
C SER A 442 -40.66 43.66 19.72
N HIS A 443 -40.10 43.05 18.68
CA HIS A 443 -40.14 43.61 17.32
C HIS A 443 -41.54 43.61 16.73
N LYS A 444 -42.34 42.56 16.95
CA LYS A 444 -43.76 42.51 16.54
C LYS A 444 -44.59 43.58 17.25
N GLU A 445 -44.32 43.79 18.54
CA GLU A 445 -44.96 44.82 19.36
C GLU A 445 -44.62 46.23 18.85
N HIS A 446 -43.34 46.50 18.56
CA HIS A 446 -42.89 47.76 17.95
C HIS A 446 -43.49 47.98 16.56
N MET A 447 -43.55 46.94 15.71
CA MET A 447 -44.19 47.02 14.41
C MET A 447 -45.68 47.34 14.51
N ARG A 448 -46.39 46.78 15.50
CA ARG A 448 -47.80 47.12 15.76
C ARG A 448 -47.96 48.60 16.15
N GLN A 449 -47.09 49.12 17.01
CA GLN A 449 -47.08 50.54 17.41
C GLN A 449 -46.78 51.48 16.22
N VAL A 450 -45.85 51.10 15.34
CA VAL A 450 -45.55 51.86 14.12
C VAL A 450 -46.73 51.85 13.15
N ILE A 451 -47.41 50.71 12.97
CA ILE A 451 -48.61 50.61 12.13
C ILE A 451 -49.72 51.51 12.68
N GLU A 452 -49.96 51.48 13.99
CA GLU A 452 -50.96 52.32 14.67
C GLU A 452 -50.63 53.82 14.54
N ALA A 453 -49.36 54.22 14.71
CA ALA A 453 -48.90 55.59 14.48
C ALA A 453 -49.02 56.02 13.00
N THR A 454 -48.84 55.09 12.07
CA THR A 454 -49.01 55.33 10.63
C THR A 454 -50.49 55.49 10.26
N GLU A 455 -51.39 54.76 10.90
CA GLU A 455 -52.83 54.93 10.74
C GLU A 455 -53.32 56.26 11.33
N GLN A 456 -52.83 56.65 12.51
CA GLN A 456 -53.14 57.94 13.12
C GLN A 456 -52.64 59.14 12.28
N THR A 457 -51.44 59.04 11.70
CA THR A 457 -50.92 60.08 10.78
C THR A 457 -51.68 60.13 9.47
N LYS A 458 -52.16 58.99 8.95
CA LYS A 458 -53.05 58.94 7.77
C LYS A 458 -54.43 59.54 8.04
N GLU A 459 -54.99 59.34 9.24
CA GLU A 459 -56.27 59.95 9.64
C GLU A 459 -56.13 61.47 9.74
N ARG A 460 -55.07 61.96 10.40
CA ARG A 460 -54.75 63.40 10.50
C ARG A 460 -54.48 64.04 9.13
N SER A 461 -53.88 63.29 8.20
CA SER A 461 -53.66 63.75 6.81
C SER A 461 -54.95 63.77 5.97
N ARG A 462 -56.02 63.09 6.41
CA ARG A 462 -57.35 63.11 5.78
C ARG A 462 -58.14 64.32 6.29
N GLU A 463 -58.08 64.59 7.59
CA GLU A 463 -58.68 65.76 8.24
C GLU A 463 -58.13 67.08 7.67
N LEU A 464 -56.80 67.21 7.53
CA LEU A 464 -56.17 68.39 6.94
C LEU A 464 -56.58 68.63 5.48
N ARG A 465 -56.87 67.56 4.73
CA ARG A 465 -57.33 67.63 3.33
C ARG A 465 -58.79 68.05 3.22
N GLU A 466 -59.61 67.79 4.24
CA GLU A 466 -60.98 68.31 4.35
C GLU A 466 -61.01 69.78 4.80
N GLU A 467 -60.04 70.22 5.60
CA GLU A 467 -59.87 71.63 5.97
C GLU A 467 -59.34 72.49 4.79
N GLU A 468 -58.40 71.96 4.00
CA GLU A 468 -57.92 72.59 2.76
C GLU A 468 -59.06 72.83 1.76
N LYS A 469 -59.97 71.86 1.62
CA LYS A 469 -61.18 72.00 0.78
C LYS A 469 -62.14 73.10 1.25
N LYS A 470 -62.17 73.43 2.55
CA LYS A 470 -63.03 74.49 3.10
C LYS A 470 -62.42 75.89 3.00
N LEU A 471 -61.09 75.99 2.91
CA LEU A 471 -60.36 77.26 2.73
C LEU A 471 -60.27 77.69 1.25
N GLN A 472 -60.36 76.74 0.31
CA GLN A 472 -60.32 76.99 -1.14
C GLN A 472 -61.56 77.79 -1.65
N ASP A 473 -62.69 77.76 -0.94
CA ASP A 473 -63.95 78.40 -1.36
C ASP A 473 -64.08 79.90 -0.98
N HIS A 474 -63.18 80.45 -0.16
CA HIS A 474 -63.31 81.84 0.36
C HIS A 474 -62.37 82.89 -0.25
N VAL A 475 -61.35 82.53 -1.03
CA VAL A 475 -60.26 83.46 -1.42
C VAL A 475 -60.35 83.96 -2.88
N ASN A 476 -61.31 83.47 -3.67
CA ASN A 476 -61.17 83.41 -5.12
C ASN A 476 -61.74 84.57 -5.98
N MET A 477 -61.73 85.85 -5.58
CA MET A 477 -62.30 86.88 -6.49
C MET A 477 -61.82 88.34 -6.46
N SER A 478 -60.71 88.74 -5.83
CA SER A 478 -60.39 90.20 -5.81
C SER A 478 -58.92 90.64 -5.88
N LEU A 479 -57.93 89.85 -5.44
CA LEU A 479 -56.53 90.30 -5.35
C LEU A 479 -55.58 89.73 -6.41
N LEU A 480 -56.09 89.04 -7.43
CA LEU A 480 -55.28 88.31 -8.43
C LEU A 480 -54.76 89.20 -9.57
N ILE A 481 -55.34 90.38 -9.83
CA ILE A 481 -55.00 91.17 -11.03
C ILE A 481 -53.79 92.09 -10.83
N GLU A 482 -53.52 92.58 -9.61
CA GLU A 482 -52.36 93.44 -9.35
C GLU A 482 -51.08 92.65 -9.04
N ARG A 483 -51.17 91.51 -8.33
CA ARG A 483 -50.01 90.67 -7.98
C ARG A 483 -49.40 89.92 -9.17
N LEU A 484 -50.15 89.71 -10.25
CA LEU A 484 -49.66 89.09 -11.49
C LEU A 484 -48.79 90.03 -12.33
N ARG A 485 -48.78 91.35 -12.08
CA ARG A 485 -47.89 92.28 -12.81
C ARG A 485 -46.49 92.37 -12.21
N GLU A 486 -46.35 92.26 -10.89
CA GLU A 486 -45.02 92.24 -10.22
C GLU A 486 -44.32 90.87 -10.36
N MET A 487 -45.04 89.74 -10.23
CA MET A 487 -44.43 88.42 -10.39
C MET A 487 -43.87 88.16 -11.81
N VAL A 488 -44.38 88.80 -12.86
CA VAL A 488 -43.85 88.61 -14.23
C VAL A 488 -42.49 89.30 -14.40
N ALA A 489 -42.21 90.37 -13.64
CA ALA A 489 -40.90 91.03 -13.66
C ALA A 489 -39.87 90.21 -12.86
N ASP A 490 -40.22 89.76 -11.65
CA ASP A 490 -39.32 88.96 -10.80
C ASP A 490 -39.03 87.56 -11.39
N THR A 491 -39.99 86.97 -12.11
CA THR A 491 -39.77 85.68 -12.79
C THR A 491 -38.93 85.80 -14.07
N GLN A 492 -38.84 86.97 -14.71
CA GLN A 492 -37.93 87.20 -15.84
C GLN A 492 -36.47 87.36 -15.41
N GLU A 493 -36.20 87.82 -14.19
CA GLU A 493 -34.86 87.94 -13.65
C GLU A 493 -34.37 86.59 -13.08
N ALA A 494 -35.25 85.88 -12.35
CA ALA A 494 -34.97 84.52 -11.87
C ALA A 494 -34.78 83.50 -13.01
N THR A 495 -35.45 83.66 -14.16
CA THR A 495 -35.24 82.78 -15.32
C THR A 495 -33.92 83.03 -16.03
N LYS A 496 -33.39 84.26 -16.03
CA LYS A 496 -32.05 84.57 -16.56
C LYS A 496 -30.94 84.06 -15.65
N GLU A 497 -31.08 84.18 -14.34
CA GLU A 497 -30.13 83.59 -13.39
C GLU A 497 -30.14 82.06 -13.46
N MET A 498 -31.32 81.45 -13.66
CA MET A 498 -31.47 80.01 -13.87
C MET A 498 -30.90 79.54 -15.23
N GLU A 499 -31.05 80.34 -16.30
CA GLU A 499 -30.40 80.06 -17.59
C GLU A 499 -28.87 80.13 -17.46
N ILE A 500 -28.32 81.09 -16.71
CA ILE A 500 -26.87 81.17 -16.45
C ILE A 500 -26.40 79.98 -15.61
N SER A 501 -27.16 79.56 -14.58
CA SER A 501 -26.80 78.37 -13.80
C SER A 501 -26.86 77.09 -14.63
N PHE A 502 -27.86 76.95 -15.52
CA PHE A 502 -27.94 75.79 -16.41
C PHE A 502 -26.86 75.80 -17.49
N ILE A 503 -26.43 76.96 -17.99
CA ILE A 503 -25.28 77.04 -18.91
C ILE A 503 -23.99 76.61 -18.19
N SER A 504 -23.78 77.08 -16.96
CA SER A 504 -22.63 76.66 -16.14
C SER A 504 -22.65 75.16 -15.81
N GLU A 505 -23.83 74.60 -15.51
CA GLU A 505 -23.99 73.17 -15.22
C GLU A 505 -23.83 72.32 -16.50
N ILE A 506 -24.24 72.84 -17.67
CA ILE A 506 -23.98 72.20 -18.96
C ILE A 506 -22.48 72.23 -19.28
N GLU A 507 -21.78 73.34 -19.03
CA GLU A 507 -20.33 73.44 -19.22
C GLU A 507 -19.57 72.49 -18.28
N GLU A 508 -19.98 72.37 -17.01
CA GLU A 508 -19.40 71.39 -16.07
C GLU A 508 -19.67 69.94 -16.51
N LEU A 509 -20.87 69.64 -17.00
CA LEU A 509 -21.21 68.32 -17.52
C LEU A 509 -20.49 68.00 -18.85
N GLU A 510 -20.22 69.00 -19.69
CA GLU A 510 -19.40 68.87 -20.89
C GLU A 510 -17.94 68.59 -20.53
N GLU A 511 -17.36 69.30 -19.55
CA GLU A 511 -16.01 69.03 -19.04
C GLU A 511 -15.91 67.63 -18.39
N GLU A 512 -16.93 67.23 -17.62
CA GLU A 512 -16.98 65.88 -17.03
C GLU A 512 -17.14 64.80 -18.10
N ALA A 513 -17.94 65.04 -19.13
CA ALA A 513 -18.08 64.13 -20.28
C ALA A 513 -16.76 64.02 -21.07
N GLU A 514 -16.04 65.12 -21.29
CA GLU A 514 -14.72 65.13 -21.91
C GLU A 514 -13.70 64.35 -21.06
N ALA A 515 -13.66 64.59 -19.74
CA ALA A 515 -12.81 63.85 -18.81
C ALA A 515 -13.12 62.33 -18.81
N LEU A 516 -14.41 61.96 -18.84
CA LEU A 516 -14.83 60.56 -18.96
C LEU A 516 -14.46 59.95 -20.31
N THR A 517 -14.56 60.70 -21.41
CA THR A 517 -14.13 60.21 -22.73
C THR A 517 -12.63 59.99 -22.81
N GLN A 518 -11.85 60.85 -22.16
CA GLN A 518 -10.39 60.73 -22.10
C GLN A 518 -9.94 59.57 -21.21
N ASN A 519 -10.57 59.40 -20.04
CA ASN A 519 -10.34 58.25 -19.16
C ASN A 519 -10.73 56.93 -19.84
N ARG A 520 -11.81 56.91 -20.63
CA ARG A 520 -12.19 55.75 -21.45
C ARG A 520 -11.13 55.41 -22.50
N LEU A 521 -10.53 56.41 -23.16
CA LEU A 521 -9.46 56.18 -24.14
C LEU A 521 -8.19 55.63 -23.47
N GLU A 522 -7.82 56.13 -22.29
CA GLU A 522 -6.69 55.61 -21.50
C GLU A 522 -6.92 54.15 -21.06
N LEU A 523 -8.14 53.81 -20.62
CA LEU A 523 -8.54 52.43 -20.33
C LEU A 523 -8.55 51.54 -21.57
N GLU A 524 -8.94 52.06 -22.73
CA GLU A 524 -8.91 51.32 -23.99
C GLU A 524 -7.47 51.05 -24.48
N GLU A 525 -6.53 51.97 -24.24
CA GLU A 525 -5.11 51.76 -24.50
C GLU A 525 -4.48 50.73 -23.54
N LEU A 526 -4.86 50.76 -22.25
CA LEU A 526 -4.44 49.73 -21.28
C LEU A 526 -4.99 48.35 -21.64
N LEU A 527 -6.25 48.25 -22.07
CA LEU A 527 -6.84 47.00 -22.54
C LEU A 527 -6.12 46.45 -23.77
N LYS A 528 -5.75 47.31 -24.73
CA LYS A 528 -4.95 46.89 -25.90
C LYS A 528 -3.56 46.38 -25.48
N ALA A 529 -2.95 46.98 -24.45
CA ALA A 529 -1.68 46.49 -23.91
C ALA A 529 -1.82 45.12 -23.22
N GLU A 530 -2.90 44.91 -22.46
CA GLU A 530 -3.20 43.60 -21.84
C GLU A 530 -3.54 42.53 -22.90
N GLU A 531 -4.27 42.88 -23.96
CA GLU A 531 -4.62 41.97 -25.06
C GLU A 531 -3.37 41.45 -25.79
N VAL A 532 -2.34 42.29 -25.96
CA VAL A 532 -1.03 41.87 -26.50
C VAL A 532 -0.31 40.90 -25.57
N VAL A 533 -0.40 41.09 -24.24
CA VAL A 533 0.18 40.15 -23.26
C VAL A 533 -0.56 38.81 -23.28
N LEU A 534 -1.90 38.83 -23.35
CA LEU A 534 -2.73 37.63 -23.44
C LEU A 534 -2.46 36.85 -24.73
N SER A 535 -2.28 37.53 -25.87
CA SER A 535 -1.87 36.90 -27.12
C SER A 535 -0.49 36.21 -27.02
N GLY A 536 0.44 36.77 -26.23
CA GLY A 536 1.71 36.12 -25.90
C GLY A 536 1.55 34.84 -25.08
N VAL A 537 0.66 34.85 -24.07
CA VAL A 537 0.36 33.69 -23.22
C VAL A 537 -0.38 32.59 -24.01
N GLU A 538 -1.29 32.96 -24.92
CA GLU A 538 -1.92 32.01 -25.84
C GLU A 538 -0.89 31.33 -26.76
N GLY A 539 0.11 32.09 -27.24
CA GLY A 539 1.22 31.52 -28.00
C GLY A 539 2.08 30.53 -27.18
N GLU A 540 2.35 30.82 -25.91
CA GLU A 540 3.04 29.88 -25.01
C GLU A 540 2.19 28.62 -24.75
N PHE A 541 0.88 28.77 -24.57
CA PHE A 541 -0.04 27.65 -24.42
C PHE A 541 -0.07 26.76 -25.66
N ASP A 542 -0.09 27.33 -26.86
CA ASP A 542 -0.04 26.58 -28.12
C ASP A 542 1.28 25.79 -28.27
N ILE A 543 2.40 26.38 -27.85
CA ILE A 543 3.71 25.70 -27.83
C ILE A 543 3.69 24.52 -26.86
N ASP A 544 3.17 24.71 -25.65
CA ASP A 544 3.06 23.64 -24.64
C ASP A 544 2.08 22.56 -25.06
N GLN A 545 0.98 22.93 -25.73
CA GLN A 545 0.03 21.97 -26.29
C GLN A 545 0.68 21.13 -27.40
N ALA A 546 1.47 21.75 -28.29
CA ALA A 546 2.23 21.04 -29.32
C ALA A 546 3.29 20.11 -28.71
N ARG A 547 3.96 20.55 -27.63
CA ARG A 547 4.92 19.73 -26.88
C ARG A 547 4.24 18.53 -26.22
N HIS A 548 3.08 18.74 -25.60
CA HIS A 548 2.28 17.67 -25.02
C HIS A 548 1.87 16.65 -26.08
N GLN A 549 1.36 17.10 -27.23
CA GLN A 549 1.01 16.21 -28.36
C GLN A 549 2.20 15.39 -28.87
N THR A 550 3.40 16.00 -28.91
CA THR A 550 4.64 15.31 -29.29
C THR A 550 5.01 14.23 -28.27
N LEU A 551 4.98 14.56 -26.97
CA LEU A 551 5.20 13.60 -25.89
C LEU A 551 4.16 12.47 -25.88
N THR A 552 2.91 12.76 -26.25
CA THR A 552 1.87 11.72 -26.34
C THR A 552 2.19 10.73 -27.47
N LYS A 553 2.65 11.22 -28.63
CA LYS A 553 3.09 10.37 -29.75
C LYS A 553 4.31 9.52 -29.36
N GLU A 554 5.32 10.11 -28.74
CA GLU A 554 6.49 9.38 -28.24
C GLU A 554 6.10 8.30 -27.20
N THR A 555 5.15 8.62 -26.32
CA THR A 555 4.63 7.66 -25.33
C THR A 555 3.90 6.50 -25.99
N THR A 556 3.11 6.77 -27.05
CA THR A 556 2.45 5.69 -27.82
C THR A 556 3.45 4.82 -28.57
N ASP A 557 4.52 5.41 -29.12
CA ASP A 557 5.59 4.68 -29.80
C ASP A 557 6.40 3.81 -28.83
N LEU A 558 6.69 4.34 -27.63
CA LEU A 558 7.34 3.57 -26.55
C LEU A 558 6.44 2.43 -26.05
N LYS A 559 5.13 2.63 -25.94
CA LYS A 559 4.17 1.56 -25.61
C LYS A 559 4.15 0.47 -26.68
N TYR A 560 4.15 0.84 -27.96
CA TYR A 560 4.24 -0.12 -29.06
C TYR A 560 5.56 -0.90 -29.02
N LYS A 561 6.68 -0.21 -28.79
CA LYS A 561 8.00 -0.85 -28.69
C LYS A 561 8.12 -1.78 -27.48
N LYS A 562 7.50 -1.41 -26.35
CA LYS A 562 7.38 -2.28 -25.17
C LYS A 562 6.59 -3.55 -25.49
N MET A 563 5.44 -3.44 -26.15
CA MET A 563 4.64 -4.60 -26.57
C MET A 563 5.44 -5.53 -27.49
N GLN A 564 6.20 -4.97 -28.43
CA GLN A 564 7.08 -5.76 -29.31
C GLN A 564 8.19 -6.48 -28.53
N LEU A 565 8.80 -5.81 -27.54
CA LEU A 565 9.81 -6.44 -26.69
C LEU A 565 9.22 -7.54 -25.80
N GLU A 566 8.01 -7.35 -25.27
CA GLU A 566 7.30 -8.37 -24.49
C GLU A 566 7.01 -9.61 -25.34
N LEU A 567 6.58 -9.43 -26.60
CA LEU A 567 6.42 -10.53 -27.56
C LEU A 567 7.74 -11.24 -27.83
N CYS A 568 8.84 -10.51 -28.09
CA CYS A 568 10.15 -11.12 -28.26
C CYS A 568 10.64 -11.87 -27.01
N ILE A 569 10.36 -11.35 -25.81
CA ILE A 569 10.70 -12.04 -24.56
C ILE A 569 9.91 -13.35 -24.48
N GLN A 570 8.61 -13.33 -24.79
CA GLN A 570 7.78 -14.53 -24.80
C GLN A 570 8.30 -15.57 -25.80
N ASP A 571 8.61 -15.16 -27.03
CA ASP A 571 9.19 -16.04 -28.06
C ASP A 571 10.52 -16.65 -27.58
N THR A 572 11.40 -15.86 -26.96
CA THR A 572 12.66 -16.38 -26.41
C THR A 572 12.46 -17.32 -25.21
N GLN A 573 11.41 -17.12 -24.41
CA GLN A 573 11.05 -18.03 -23.34
C GLN A 573 10.57 -19.37 -23.91
N ASP A 574 9.71 -19.33 -24.93
CA ASP A 574 9.20 -20.52 -25.61
C ASP A 574 10.34 -21.29 -26.31
N ASP A 575 11.26 -20.58 -26.96
CA ASP A 575 12.50 -21.16 -27.53
C ASP A 575 13.40 -21.78 -26.45
N THR A 576 13.51 -21.15 -25.28
CA THR A 576 14.29 -21.68 -24.15
C THR A 576 13.66 -22.97 -23.62
N VAL A 577 12.32 -23.01 -23.49
CA VAL A 577 11.59 -24.23 -23.11
C VAL A 577 11.79 -25.33 -24.14
N TRP A 578 11.74 -24.99 -25.44
CA TRP A 578 11.99 -25.95 -26.52
C TRP A 578 13.43 -26.50 -26.48
N MET A 579 14.43 -25.65 -26.24
CA MET A 579 15.85 -26.04 -26.10
C MET A 579 16.13 -26.87 -24.84
N LEU A 580 15.34 -26.71 -23.77
CA LEU A 580 15.50 -27.46 -22.53
C LEU A 580 14.82 -28.84 -22.56
N ARG A 581 13.83 -29.05 -23.44
CA ARG A 581 13.10 -30.33 -23.57
C ARG A 581 14.03 -31.54 -23.85
N PRO A 582 15.00 -31.50 -24.77
CA PRO A 582 15.95 -32.60 -24.98
C PRO A 582 16.78 -32.95 -23.73
N LYS A 583 17.09 -31.97 -22.88
CA LYS A 583 17.83 -32.18 -21.63
C LYS A 583 16.97 -32.93 -20.60
N GLU A 584 15.68 -32.70 -20.58
CA GLU A 584 14.73 -33.41 -19.72
C GLU A 584 14.49 -34.84 -20.19
N GLU A 585 14.36 -35.04 -21.51
CA GLU A 585 14.31 -36.37 -22.14
C GLU A 585 15.59 -37.18 -21.81
N LEU A 586 16.78 -36.57 -21.95
CA LEU A 586 18.04 -37.22 -21.61
C LEU A 586 18.15 -37.58 -20.11
N LYS A 587 17.55 -36.77 -19.22
CA LYS A 587 17.48 -37.08 -17.77
C LYS A 587 16.58 -38.29 -17.50
N LEU A 588 15.46 -38.41 -18.21
CA LEU A 588 14.56 -39.56 -18.10
C LEU A 588 15.26 -40.83 -18.60
N GLU A 589 15.92 -40.76 -19.75
CA GLU A 589 16.72 -41.88 -20.29
C GLU A 589 17.84 -42.30 -19.34
N LEU A 590 18.56 -41.34 -18.75
CA LEU A 590 19.58 -41.63 -17.74
C LEU A 590 18.98 -42.26 -16.48
N GLY A 591 17.77 -41.84 -16.09
CA GLY A 591 17.01 -42.44 -14.99
C GLY A 591 16.66 -43.92 -15.26
N ASP A 592 16.18 -44.22 -16.46
CA ASP A 592 15.88 -45.59 -16.88
C ASP A 592 17.14 -46.44 -16.99
N LEU A 593 18.24 -45.89 -17.51
CA LEU A 593 19.52 -46.60 -17.60
C LEU A 593 20.08 -46.93 -16.21
N ARG A 594 19.98 -45.99 -15.27
CA ARG A 594 20.32 -46.22 -13.85
C ARG A 594 19.44 -47.30 -13.22
N ARG A 595 18.13 -47.31 -13.51
CA ARG A 595 17.20 -48.33 -13.02
C ARG A 595 17.60 -49.73 -13.51
N ARG A 596 17.89 -49.88 -14.82
CA ARG A 596 18.38 -51.14 -15.40
C ARG A 596 19.70 -51.59 -14.77
N HIS A 597 20.63 -50.67 -14.53
CA HIS A 597 21.89 -51.00 -13.85
C HIS A 597 21.66 -51.48 -12.40
N VAL A 598 20.72 -50.88 -11.66
CA VAL A 598 20.36 -51.33 -10.32
C VAL A 598 19.74 -52.73 -10.34
N GLU A 599 18.91 -53.04 -11.34
CA GLU A 599 18.36 -54.39 -11.53
C GLU A 599 19.45 -55.41 -11.83
N ILE A 600 20.42 -55.08 -12.69
CA ILE A 600 21.60 -55.90 -12.94
C ILE A 600 22.38 -56.12 -11.64
N LEU A 601 22.65 -55.06 -10.86
CA LEU A 601 23.33 -55.19 -9.57
C LEU A 601 22.58 -56.07 -8.57
N ARG A 602 21.23 -56.00 -8.53
CA ARG A 602 20.42 -56.91 -7.70
C ARG A 602 20.54 -58.36 -8.16
N SER A 603 20.52 -58.59 -9.48
CA SER A 603 20.69 -59.95 -10.04
C SER A 603 22.07 -60.52 -9.70
N GLN A 604 23.12 -59.70 -9.79
CA GLN A 604 24.49 -60.07 -9.42
C GLN A 604 24.61 -60.30 -7.91
N ALA A 605 23.99 -59.47 -7.07
CA ALA A 605 23.95 -59.67 -5.63
C ALA A 605 23.24 -60.98 -5.24
N LYS A 606 22.18 -61.36 -5.95
CA LYS A 606 21.51 -62.64 -5.76
C LYS A 606 22.43 -63.82 -6.12
N GLN A 607 23.13 -63.73 -7.25
CA GLN A 607 24.13 -64.74 -7.64
C GLN A 607 25.26 -64.84 -6.61
N ILE A 608 25.75 -63.71 -6.09
CA ILE A 608 26.77 -63.67 -5.03
C ILE A 608 26.26 -64.39 -3.79
N SER A 609 25.04 -64.09 -3.32
CA SER A 609 24.45 -64.77 -2.16
C SER A 609 24.27 -66.28 -2.37
N GLU A 610 23.93 -66.71 -3.58
CA GLU A 610 23.88 -68.15 -3.95
C GLU A 610 25.27 -68.79 -3.88
N THR A 611 26.31 -68.09 -4.36
CA THR A 611 27.70 -68.59 -4.28
C THR A 611 28.24 -68.59 -2.85
N GLU A 612 27.96 -67.56 -2.05
CA GLU A 612 28.37 -67.47 -0.64
C GLU A 612 27.75 -68.60 0.18
N ARG A 613 26.47 -68.90 -0.06
CA ARG A 613 25.79 -70.05 0.56
C ARG A 613 26.48 -71.36 0.21
N ALA A 614 26.81 -71.56 -1.07
CA ALA A 614 27.54 -72.75 -1.51
C ALA A 614 28.95 -72.84 -0.90
N ILE A 615 29.65 -71.71 -0.77
CA ILE A 615 30.97 -71.65 -0.11
C ILE A 615 30.83 -72.03 1.37
N TYR A 616 29.84 -71.50 2.07
CA TYR A 616 29.58 -71.81 3.46
C TYR A 616 29.26 -73.31 3.66
N GLU A 617 28.36 -73.86 2.85
CA GLU A 617 28.02 -75.30 2.86
C GLU A 617 29.26 -76.16 2.61
N ASN A 618 30.09 -75.80 1.62
CA ASN A 618 31.35 -76.48 1.33
C ASN A 618 32.37 -76.35 2.47
N GLY A 619 32.42 -75.19 3.15
CA GLY A 619 33.28 -74.95 4.30
C GLY A 619 32.91 -75.83 5.49
N VAL A 620 31.61 -75.96 5.80
CA VAL A 620 31.12 -76.88 6.83
C VAL A 620 31.48 -78.33 6.51
N MET A 621 31.31 -78.74 5.25
CA MET A 621 31.70 -80.08 4.78
C MET A 621 33.22 -80.31 4.90
N LEU A 622 34.03 -79.30 4.59
CA LEU A 622 35.49 -79.36 4.71
C LEU A 622 35.94 -79.45 6.17
N GLU A 623 35.32 -78.71 7.08
CA GLU A 623 35.58 -78.85 8.52
C GLU A 623 35.26 -80.26 9.00
N GLN A 624 34.15 -80.84 8.56
CA GLN A 624 33.79 -82.22 8.91
C GLN A 624 34.84 -83.22 8.42
N VAL A 625 35.31 -83.06 7.18
CA VAL A 625 36.41 -83.88 6.62
C VAL A 625 37.72 -83.66 7.39
N ASN A 626 38.05 -82.42 7.76
CA ASN A 626 39.25 -82.12 8.55
C ASN A 626 39.19 -82.73 9.95
N ARG A 627 38.03 -82.69 10.63
CA ARG A 627 37.85 -83.36 11.94
C ARG A 627 38.07 -84.87 11.81
N GLU A 628 37.54 -85.50 10.76
CA GLU A 628 37.79 -86.92 10.50
C GLU A 628 39.25 -87.21 10.12
N ASN A 629 39.89 -86.36 9.34
CA ASN A 629 41.32 -86.50 9.02
C ASN A 629 42.20 -86.36 10.26
N CYS A 630 41.90 -85.40 11.15
CA CYS A 630 42.59 -85.27 12.44
C CYS A 630 42.40 -86.53 13.28
N ARG A 631 41.18 -87.06 13.35
CA ARG A 631 40.89 -88.33 14.03
C ARG A 631 41.71 -89.49 13.45
N LEU A 632 41.77 -89.60 12.12
CA LEU A 632 42.57 -90.60 11.43
C LEU A 632 44.07 -90.41 11.67
N HIS A 633 44.58 -89.18 11.67
CA HIS A 633 45.98 -88.90 11.99
C HIS A 633 46.33 -89.30 13.42
N VAL A 634 45.44 -89.08 14.39
CA VAL A 634 45.60 -89.55 15.77
C VAL A 634 45.62 -91.08 15.80
N CYS A 635 44.70 -91.75 15.10
CA CYS A 635 44.71 -93.22 15.01
C CYS A 635 45.98 -93.76 14.34
N ILE A 636 46.47 -93.11 13.28
CA ILE A 636 47.71 -93.50 12.59
C ILE A 636 48.92 -93.27 13.49
N ALA A 637 48.96 -92.18 14.26
CA ALA A 637 50.02 -91.94 15.23
C ALA A 637 50.01 -93.01 16.33
N GLN A 638 48.83 -93.36 16.85
CA GLN A 638 48.65 -94.45 17.81
C GLN A 638 49.14 -95.78 17.23
N MET A 639 48.75 -96.12 16.00
CA MET A 639 49.22 -97.35 15.35
C MET A 639 50.73 -97.34 15.08
N LYS A 640 51.33 -96.18 14.79
CA LYS A 640 52.79 -96.06 14.64
C LYS A 640 53.51 -96.24 15.97
N GLU A 641 52.96 -95.72 17.06
CA GLU A 641 53.43 -95.95 18.42
C GLU A 641 53.34 -97.45 18.76
N ASP A 642 52.21 -98.09 18.47
CA ASP A 642 52.00 -99.53 18.68
C ASP A 642 52.96 -100.38 17.85
N ILE A 643 53.23 -99.99 16.60
CA ILE A 643 54.24 -100.65 15.75
C ILE A 643 55.66 -100.41 16.30
N PHE A 644 55.95 -99.22 16.81
CA PHE A 644 57.23 -98.91 17.44
C PHE A 644 57.43 -99.74 18.71
N ASN A 645 56.40 -99.82 19.57
CA ASN A 645 56.39 -100.66 20.76
C ASN A 645 56.51 -102.14 20.40
N ALA A 646 55.80 -102.62 19.38
CA ALA A 646 55.93 -104.00 18.89
C ALA A 646 57.31 -104.28 18.27
N LYS A 647 57.95 -103.29 17.64
CA LYS A 647 59.35 -103.40 17.20
C LYS A 647 60.30 -103.42 18.38
N GLN A 648 60.08 -102.59 19.41
CA GLN A 648 60.87 -102.61 20.63
C GLN A 648 60.71 -103.94 21.38
N ASP A 649 59.51 -104.50 21.42
CA ASP A 649 59.24 -105.82 21.99
C ASP A 649 59.85 -106.92 21.13
N LYS A 650 59.79 -106.83 19.79
CA LYS A 650 60.51 -107.74 18.91
C LYS A 650 62.01 -107.66 19.17
N ASP A 651 62.58 -106.47 19.25
CA ASP A 651 64.00 -106.26 19.49
C ASP A 651 64.40 -106.79 20.86
N ARG A 652 63.55 -106.59 21.89
CA ARG A 652 63.70 -107.20 23.22
C ARG A 652 63.62 -108.71 23.16
N HIS A 653 62.67 -109.29 22.41
CA HIS A 653 62.54 -110.73 22.23
C HIS A 653 63.66 -111.32 21.38
N THR A 654 64.22 -110.59 20.42
CA THR A 654 65.43 -111.02 19.69
C THR A 654 66.65 -110.92 20.56
N GLN A 655 66.78 -109.91 21.42
CA GLN A 655 67.84 -109.85 22.43
C GLN A 655 67.67 -110.95 23.49
N GLU A 656 66.45 -111.26 23.92
CA GLU A 656 66.15 -112.39 24.82
C GLU A 656 66.42 -113.74 24.12
N ALA A 657 66.12 -113.86 22.82
CA ALA A 657 66.37 -115.07 22.03
C ALA A 657 67.85 -115.22 21.64
N GLU A 658 68.59 -114.14 21.43
CA GLU A 658 70.04 -114.12 21.27
C GLU A 658 70.73 -114.41 22.60
N TRP A 659 70.25 -113.84 23.71
CA TRP A 659 70.67 -114.19 25.06
C TRP A 659 70.38 -115.66 25.38
N LEU A 660 69.21 -116.20 25.00
CA LEU A 660 68.87 -117.62 25.11
C LEU A 660 69.69 -118.49 24.14
N LYS A 661 70.05 -118.00 22.94
CA LYS A 661 70.96 -118.69 22.01
C LYS A 661 72.40 -118.63 22.46
N GLU A 662 72.85 -117.60 23.16
CA GLU A 662 74.15 -117.50 23.82
C GLU A 662 74.16 -118.31 25.11
N GLN A 663 73.03 -118.41 25.81
CA GLN A 663 72.83 -119.31 26.93
C GLN A 663 72.83 -120.77 26.45
N ASP A 664 72.11 -121.11 25.37
CA ASP A 664 72.16 -122.42 24.71
C ASP A 664 73.53 -122.66 24.05
N HIS A 665 74.19 -121.67 23.46
CA HIS A 665 75.57 -121.81 22.97
C HIS A 665 76.58 -121.91 24.10
N SER A 666 76.30 -121.41 25.31
CA SER A 666 77.13 -121.61 26.51
C SER A 666 76.88 -122.98 27.15
N LEU A 667 75.63 -123.47 27.14
CA LEU A 667 75.26 -124.83 27.54
C LEU A 667 75.72 -125.89 26.52
N PHE A 668 75.79 -125.54 25.22
CA PHE A 668 76.39 -126.37 24.17
C PHE A 668 77.93 -126.25 24.11
N ARG A 669 78.55 -125.14 24.54
CA ARG A 669 80.02 -125.01 24.68
C ARG A 669 80.58 -125.66 25.94
N GLU A 670 79.78 -125.87 26.98
CA GLU A 670 80.20 -126.59 28.18
C GLU A 670 79.95 -128.11 28.11
N CYS A 671 79.21 -128.62 27.12
CA CYS A 671 79.01 -130.07 26.98
C CYS A 671 79.98 -130.80 26.04
N TRP A 672 80.76 -130.13 25.18
CA TRP A 672 81.70 -130.85 24.29
C TRP A 672 83.02 -130.10 24.04
N GLN A 673 83.90 -130.11 25.04
CA GLN A 673 85.34 -130.09 24.83
C GLN A 673 86.02 -131.17 25.69
N PHE A 674 86.67 -132.10 24.99
CA PHE A 674 87.68 -133.06 25.45
C PHE A 674 87.22 -134.38 26.13
N PRO A 675 87.97 -135.48 25.92
CA PRO A 675 87.42 -136.67 25.27
C PRO A 675 87.84 -137.97 25.97
N THR A 676 86.91 -138.78 26.43
CA THR A 676 87.27 -140.16 26.78
C THR A 676 86.09 -141.10 26.66
N ARG A 677 86.36 -142.26 26.05
CA ARG A 677 85.52 -143.47 26.02
C ARG A 677 84.42 -143.49 24.98
N ARG A 678 84.88 -143.43 23.73
CA ARG A 678 84.36 -144.29 22.65
C ARG A 678 84.97 -145.68 22.83
N ASN A 679 84.25 -146.57 23.51
CA ASN A 679 84.36 -148.04 23.48
C ASN A 679 83.00 -148.56 23.99
N GLU A 680 82.57 -149.73 23.51
CA GLU A 680 81.29 -150.39 23.85
C GLU A 680 80.04 -149.95 23.07
N CYS A 681 80.12 -149.92 21.73
CA CYS A 681 78.98 -150.33 20.89
C CYS A 681 79.40 -150.85 19.51
N ASN A 682 80.62 -151.38 19.39
CA ASN A 682 81.07 -152.18 18.25
C ASN A 682 81.42 -153.63 18.66
N GLU A 683 81.16 -154.03 19.90
CA GLU A 683 81.33 -155.41 20.38
C GLU A 683 80.04 -156.25 20.25
N LYS A 684 78.84 -155.66 20.32
CA LYS A 684 77.59 -156.43 20.21
C LYS A 684 77.17 -156.75 18.78
N ASP A 685 77.51 -155.91 17.81
CA ASP A 685 77.25 -156.20 16.40
C ASP A 685 78.35 -157.05 15.75
N HIS A 686 79.56 -157.09 16.32
CA HIS A 686 80.62 -158.04 15.93
C HIS A 686 80.39 -159.44 16.53
N GLU A 687 79.79 -159.56 17.72
CA GLU A 687 79.35 -160.85 18.28
C GLU A 687 78.16 -161.46 17.52
N ILE A 688 77.23 -160.64 17.01
CA ILE A 688 76.12 -161.11 16.17
C ILE A 688 76.62 -161.52 14.77
N PHE A 689 77.59 -160.79 14.20
CA PHE A 689 78.21 -161.15 12.91
C PHE A 689 79.18 -162.34 13.03
N GLN A 690 79.89 -162.52 14.15
CA GLN A 690 80.68 -163.72 14.45
C GLN A 690 79.82 -164.92 14.83
N ALA A 691 78.65 -164.73 15.46
CA ALA A 691 77.68 -165.80 15.71
C ALA A 691 77.02 -166.28 14.41
N LEU A 692 76.68 -165.37 13.49
CA LEU A 692 76.20 -165.70 12.14
C LEU A 692 77.29 -166.33 11.26
N GLN A 693 78.54 -165.85 11.33
CA GLN A 693 79.68 -166.50 10.65
C GLN A 693 80.04 -167.86 11.25
N ASN A 694 79.90 -168.09 12.57
CA ASN A 694 80.10 -169.40 13.20
C ASN A 694 78.94 -170.37 12.93
N LEU A 695 77.73 -169.88 12.70
CA LEU A 695 76.59 -170.68 12.23
C LEU A 695 76.74 -171.04 10.74
N MET A 696 77.22 -170.11 9.91
CA MET A 696 77.61 -170.36 8.52
C MET A 696 78.80 -171.33 8.40
N ARG A 697 79.83 -171.22 9.26
CA ARG A 697 80.97 -172.17 9.31
C ARG A 697 80.54 -173.56 9.79
N LYS A 698 79.56 -173.65 10.72
CA LYS A 698 78.94 -174.91 11.15
C LYS A 698 78.01 -175.52 10.09
N LEU A 699 77.36 -174.70 9.24
CA LEU A 699 76.58 -175.15 8.09
C LEU A 699 77.46 -175.50 6.88
N GLU A 700 78.61 -174.85 6.68
CA GLU A 700 79.61 -175.16 5.65
C GLU A 700 80.44 -176.40 6.01
N ASN A 701 80.75 -176.64 7.29
CA ASN A 701 81.34 -177.91 7.75
C ASN A 701 80.34 -179.09 7.68
N ARG A 702 79.04 -178.84 7.84
CA ARG A 702 77.98 -179.84 7.56
C ARG A 702 77.82 -180.09 6.05
N LYS A 703 77.99 -179.07 5.22
CA LYS A 703 77.98 -179.14 3.73
C LYS A 703 79.23 -179.83 3.16
N TYR A 704 80.38 -179.74 3.82
CA TYR A 704 81.63 -180.44 3.43
C TYR A 704 81.66 -181.92 3.90
N LEU A 705 81.02 -182.25 5.04
CA LEU A 705 80.81 -183.64 5.49
C LEU A 705 79.70 -184.37 4.72
N VAL A 706 78.63 -183.67 4.31
CA VAL A 706 77.59 -184.22 3.40
C VAL A 706 78.09 -184.26 1.95
N GLY A 707 79.02 -183.36 1.57
CA GLY A 707 79.70 -183.35 0.27
C GLY A 707 80.75 -184.45 0.08
N SER A 708 81.46 -184.89 1.13
CA SER A 708 82.49 -185.95 1.00
C SER A 708 81.98 -187.40 1.01
N ILE A 709 80.72 -187.65 1.44
CA ILE A 709 80.05 -188.96 1.26
C ILE A 709 79.06 -188.93 0.08
N SER A 710 78.48 -187.79 -0.29
CA SER A 710 77.80 -187.63 -1.60
C SER A 710 78.78 -187.75 -2.78
N HIS A 711 80.09 -187.58 -2.56
CA HIS A 711 81.14 -187.88 -3.55
C HIS A 711 81.62 -189.36 -3.51
N LYS A 712 81.33 -190.13 -2.43
CA LYS A 712 81.51 -191.60 -2.39
C LYS A 712 80.31 -192.36 -2.96
N LEU A 713 79.09 -191.86 -2.76
CA LEU A 713 77.86 -192.39 -3.39
C LEU A 713 77.76 -192.10 -4.90
N LYS A 714 78.52 -191.13 -5.41
CA LYS A 714 78.61 -190.83 -6.84
C LYS A 714 79.73 -191.61 -7.57
N LYS A 715 80.63 -192.30 -6.84
CA LYS A 715 81.80 -193.03 -7.40
C LYS A 715 81.65 -194.57 -7.45
N GLU A 716 80.72 -195.18 -6.72
CA GLU A 716 80.42 -196.63 -6.81
C GLU A 716 79.13 -196.94 -7.58
N PHE A 717 78.23 -195.96 -7.77
CA PHE A 717 77.16 -196.09 -8.78
C PHE A 717 77.69 -195.93 -10.22
N GLU A 718 78.90 -195.41 -10.41
CA GLU A 718 79.65 -195.47 -11.68
C GLU A 718 80.18 -196.88 -12.00
N ALA A 719 80.00 -197.88 -11.11
CA ALA A 719 80.32 -199.29 -11.36
C ALA A 719 79.10 -200.22 -11.55
N PHE A 720 77.86 -199.71 -11.53
CA PHE A 720 76.65 -200.53 -11.72
C PHE A 720 75.73 -200.09 -12.86
N THR A 721 76.16 -199.17 -13.74
CA THR A 721 75.41 -198.85 -14.97
C THR A 721 76.30 -198.74 -16.21
N ALA A 722 77.32 -199.59 -16.28
CA ALA A 722 77.92 -199.96 -17.55
C ALA A 722 78.21 -201.46 -17.54
N LEU A 723 77.35 -202.19 -18.26
CA LEU A 723 77.73 -203.31 -19.12
C LEU A 723 78.51 -204.49 -18.51
N LEU A 724 77.94 -205.68 -18.71
CA LEU A 724 78.52 -207.04 -18.65
C LEU A 724 78.36 -207.73 -17.28
N SER A 725 77.70 -208.88 -17.12
CA SER A 725 77.04 -209.80 -18.04
C SER A 725 76.24 -210.81 -17.20
N PRO A 726 75.07 -211.27 -17.68
CA PRO A 726 74.44 -212.51 -17.25
C PRO A 726 75.25 -213.75 -17.72
N PRO A 727 74.92 -214.96 -17.22
CA PRO A 727 75.84 -216.03 -16.84
C PRO A 727 76.27 -216.95 -17.99
N LYS A 728 77.35 -217.73 -17.78
CA LYS A 728 77.81 -218.98 -18.45
C LYS A 728 79.29 -219.21 -18.01
N ILE A 729 79.91 -220.38 -17.81
CA ILE A 729 79.69 -221.82 -18.05
C ILE A 729 80.84 -222.57 -17.33
N LEU A 730 80.57 -223.82 -16.89
CA LEU A 730 81.47 -224.92 -16.47
C LEU A 730 82.27 -224.80 -15.17
#